data_AF-A0A444UK28-F1
#
_entry.id   AF-A0A444UK28-F1
#
_cell.length_a   1.000
_cell.length_b   1.000
_cell.length_c   1.000
_cell.angle_alpha   90.00
_cell.angle_beta   90.00
_cell.angle_gamma   90.00
#
_symmetry.space_group_name_H-M   'P 1'
#
loop_
_entity.id
_entity.type
_entity.pdbx_description
1 polymer ?
#
loop_
_entity_poly.entity_id
_entity_poly.type
_entity_poly.pdbx_seq_one_letter_code
_entity_poly.pdbx_strand_id
1 'polypeptide(L)'
;MATATIQTISLALAQEKKEQKKSPHDVIVREAAASLERCVKSPLQNRWALWFYKNDKSKTWQANLQLITKFDTVEDFWAVLLSAVLLGASFLAIGLWAWAEKGVLSNISSITDLGGFDPVWLFMVVGAVMFILGFAGCIGALRENTHLLKFLLGASFLAIGLWAWAEKGVLSNISSITDLGGFDPVWLFMVVGAVMFILGFAGCIGALRENTHLLKFFSVFLGLIFFLELTAGILAFVFKDWIKDQLNFFINNNVKAYRDDIDLQNLIDFAQEYWSCCGAHGPNDWNLNIYFNCTDMNPSRERCGVPFSCCVKDPARRSFGICDLTPPGNSEALFQVLEQADIALIGLAVMGQNLILNMNDHGFVVCAYNRTVSKVQDFLNNEAKGTNVVGAQSLEDMVSKLKKPRRVVLLVKAGQAVDDFICKLVPLLEAGDIIIDGGNSEYRDTVRRCKELKSAQLLFVGSGVSGGEEGARYGPSLMPGGHKEAWPHIKDIFQSIAAKVGTGEPCCDWVGDEGAGHFVKMVHNGIEYGDMQLICEAYHLMKDVLSMDHDEMAKVFEEWNKTELDSFLIEITANILKFRDSDNKHLLPKIRDAAGQKGTGKWTAISALEYGTPVTLIGEAVFARCLSSLKEERVEASKNLKGPKGAEFNGDKKVFLEDIRQALYASKIISYAQGFMLLRQAAKEFGWSLNYGGIALMWRGGCIIRSVFLGKIKEAFDRNPELQSLLLDDFFRKAVQDCQESWRRAVSTGVQVGIPMPCFTTALSFYDGYRHDMLPANLLQAQRDYFGAHTYELLTKPGQYIHTNWTGHGGNVSSSSYNA
;
A
#
# COMPACT_ATOMS: atom_id res chain seq x y z
N MET A 1 30.05 27.78 -30.19
CA MET A 1 28.95 27.95 -29.21
C MET A 1 28.93 26.87 -28.13
N ALA A 2 29.01 25.56 -28.43
CA ALA A 2 29.04 24.50 -27.39
C ALA A 2 30.25 24.59 -26.43
N THR A 3 31.38 25.15 -26.86
CA THR A 3 32.62 25.20 -26.08
C THR A 3 32.56 26.19 -24.91
N ALA A 4 31.84 27.32 -25.06
CA ALA A 4 31.79 28.36 -24.03
C ALA A 4 30.88 27.95 -22.85
N THR A 5 29.75 27.29 -23.15
CA THR A 5 28.82 26.78 -22.12
C THR A 5 29.44 25.63 -21.31
N ILE A 6 30.25 24.77 -21.93
CA ILE A 6 30.97 23.68 -21.25
C ILE A 6 32.06 24.22 -20.31
N GLN A 7 32.69 25.35 -20.66
CA GLN A 7 33.74 25.94 -19.83
C GLN A 7 33.19 26.53 -18.53
N THR A 8 31.99 27.13 -18.56
CA THR A 8 31.30 27.64 -17.37
C THR A 8 30.83 26.52 -16.45
N ILE A 9 30.33 25.41 -17.00
CA ILE A 9 29.92 24.22 -16.22
C ILE A 9 31.12 23.51 -15.60
N SER A 10 32.24 23.43 -16.32
CA SER A 10 33.48 22.81 -15.80
C SER A 10 34.10 23.63 -14.66
N LEU A 11 33.98 24.97 -14.70
CA LEU A 11 34.40 25.87 -13.62
C LEU A 11 33.50 25.72 -12.37
N ALA A 12 32.18 25.58 -12.54
CA ALA A 12 31.25 25.33 -11.44
C ALA A 12 31.53 23.97 -10.74
N LEU A 13 31.80 22.91 -11.52
CA LEU A 13 32.14 21.57 -11.00
C LEU A 13 33.54 21.51 -10.37
N ALA A 14 34.47 22.37 -10.78
CA ALA A 14 35.79 22.49 -10.15
C ALA A 14 35.73 23.20 -8.79
N GLN A 15 34.74 24.08 -8.58
CA GLN A 15 34.48 24.76 -7.31
C GLN A 15 33.89 23.78 -6.27
N GLU A 16 33.04 22.84 -6.71
CA GLU A 16 32.45 21.78 -5.87
C GLU A 16 33.50 20.78 -5.33
N LYS A 17 34.57 20.52 -6.09
CA LYS A 17 35.67 19.63 -5.66
C LYS A 17 36.60 20.21 -4.60
N LYS A 18 36.58 21.53 -4.35
CA LYS A 18 37.46 22.17 -3.35
C LYS A 18 36.91 22.15 -1.92
N GLU A 19 35.67 21.69 -1.69
CA GLU A 19 35.06 21.65 -0.35
C GLU A 19 35.17 20.29 0.39
N GLN A 20 35.91 19.31 -0.15
CA GLN A 20 36.10 17.98 0.47
C GLN A 20 37.18 17.92 1.57
N LYS A 21 37.09 18.80 2.58
CA LYS A 21 37.75 18.59 3.89
C LYS A 21 36.81 19.06 5.00
N LYS A 22 35.83 18.24 5.37
CA LYS A 22 34.94 18.49 6.51
C LYS A 22 34.60 17.19 7.26
N SER A 23 34.10 17.35 8.49
CA SER A 23 34.20 16.44 9.64
C SER A 23 33.32 15.18 9.54
N PRO A 24 33.51 14.17 10.40
CA PRO A 24 32.70 12.95 10.43
C PRO A 24 31.17 13.19 10.56
N HIS A 25 30.77 14.33 11.13
CA HIS A 25 29.37 14.70 11.29
C HIS A 25 28.68 15.05 9.95
N ASP A 26 29.44 15.54 8.96
CA ASP A 26 28.91 15.92 7.64
C ASP A 26 28.70 14.70 6.72
N VAL A 27 29.37 13.58 7.01
CA VAL A 27 29.22 12.30 6.30
C VAL A 27 27.89 11.64 6.68
N ILE A 28 27.56 11.65 7.97
CA ILE A 28 26.30 11.08 8.49
C ILE A 28 25.09 11.85 7.95
N VAL A 29 25.16 13.17 7.89
CA VAL A 29 24.08 14.02 7.33
C VAL A 29 23.90 13.76 5.83
N ARG A 30 24.98 13.52 5.08
CA ARG A 30 24.90 13.14 3.65
C ARG A 30 24.37 11.73 3.44
N GLU A 31 24.70 10.78 4.28
CA GLU A 31 24.14 9.42 4.22
C GLU A 31 22.65 9.40 4.58
N ALA A 32 22.24 10.21 5.57
CA ALA A 32 20.83 10.43 5.91
C ALA A 32 20.06 11.12 4.78
N ALA A 33 20.66 12.13 4.13
CA ALA A 33 20.09 12.77 2.94
C ALA A 33 19.99 11.80 1.74
N ALA A 34 21.00 10.95 1.55
CA ALA A 34 21.02 9.92 0.50
C ALA A 34 20.07 8.73 0.80
N SER A 35 19.72 8.47 2.07
CA SER A 35 18.64 7.56 2.43
C SER A 35 17.27 8.19 2.21
N LEU A 36 17.13 9.51 2.43
CA LEU A 36 15.92 10.27 2.13
C LEU A 36 15.65 10.30 0.62
N GLU A 37 16.67 10.53 -0.21
CA GLU A 37 16.53 10.51 -1.68
C GLU A 37 16.15 9.13 -2.22
N ARG A 38 16.61 8.03 -1.61
CA ARG A 38 16.22 6.66 -1.98
C ARG A 38 14.78 6.31 -1.58
N CYS A 39 14.22 6.96 -0.57
CA CYS A 39 12.82 6.77 -0.13
C CYS A 39 11.80 7.38 -1.11
N VAL A 40 12.23 8.27 -2.02
CA VAL A 40 11.32 9.12 -2.84
C VAL A 40 11.33 8.76 -4.32
N LYS A 41 12.32 7.99 -4.79
CA LYS A 41 12.51 7.75 -6.23
C LYS A 41 12.12 6.34 -6.66
N SER A 42 11.22 6.25 -7.62
CA SER A 42 10.69 5.01 -8.19
C SER A 42 11.74 4.35 -9.09
N PRO A 43 12.17 3.10 -8.85
CA PRO A 43 13.21 2.46 -9.67
C PRO A 43 12.70 2.09 -11.07
N LEU A 44 13.57 2.24 -12.09
CA LEU A 44 13.32 1.74 -13.45
C LEU A 44 13.66 0.25 -13.56
N GLN A 45 12.86 -0.49 -14.33
CA GLN A 45 13.07 -1.93 -14.57
C GLN A 45 14.45 -2.24 -15.17
N ASN A 46 15.01 -1.30 -15.94
CA ASN A 46 16.35 -1.38 -16.52
C ASN A 46 17.10 -0.08 -16.23
N ARG A 47 18.43 -0.13 -16.11
CA ARG A 47 19.28 1.07 -16.02
C ARG A 47 19.50 1.66 -17.41
N TRP A 48 19.31 2.96 -17.53
CA TRP A 48 19.44 3.67 -18.79
C TRP A 48 20.59 4.68 -18.73
N ALA A 49 21.19 4.94 -19.88
CA ALA A 49 22.31 5.86 -20.02
C ALA A 49 22.11 6.72 -21.26
N LEU A 50 22.25 8.04 -21.11
CA LEU A 50 22.18 8.98 -22.21
C LEU A 50 23.58 9.25 -22.75
N TRP A 51 23.77 9.05 -24.06
CA TRP A 51 25.05 9.22 -24.74
C TRP A 51 24.94 10.32 -25.80
N PHE A 52 25.92 11.22 -25.85
CA PHE A 52 26.10 12.20 -26.91
C PHE A 52 27.04 11.62 -27.97
N TYR A 53 26.61 11.61 -29.23
CA TYR A 53 27.46 11.20 -30.34
C TYR A 53 28.07 12.43 -31.02
N LYS A 54 29.40 12.59 -30.92
CA LYS A 54 30.13 13.62 -31.64
C LYS A 54 30.73 13.02 -32.89
N ASN A 55 30.24 13.42 -34.07
CA ASN A 55 30.70 12.85 -35.34
C ASN A 55 32.09 13.38 -35.74
N ASP A 56 33.13 12.80 -35.15
CA ASP A 56 34.52 13.01 -35.54
C ASP A 56 34.98 11.87 -36.45
N LYS A 57 35.22 12.19 -37.71
CA LYS A 57 35.62 11.21 -38.74
C LYS A 57 36.99 10.59 -38.49
N SER A 58 37.79 11.15 -37.58
CA SER A 58 39.09 10.59 -37.18
C SER A 58 38.98 9.51 -36.09
N LYS A 59 37.78 9.28 -35.54
CA LYS A 59 37.53 8.39 -34.42
C LYS A 59 36.60 7.25 -34.79
N THR A 60 36.73 6.14 -34.07
CA THR A 60 35.80 5.02 -34.15
C THR A 60 34.43 5.41 -33.58
N TRP A 61 33.38 4.71 -34.00
CA TRP A 61 32.02 4.96 -33.52
C TRP A 61 31.93 4.93 -31.98
N GLN A 62 32.59 3.97 -31.31
CA GLN A 62 32.62 3.91 -29.85
C GLN A 62 33.34 5.13 -29.24
N ALA A 63 34.44 5.59 -29.86
CA ALA A 63 35.19 6.76 -29.38
C ALA A 63 34.48 8.11 -29.63
N ASN A 64 33.43 8.08 -30.46
CA ASN A 64 32.53 9.21 -30.70
C ASN A 64 31.36 9.28 -29.71
N LEU A 65 31.13 8.25 -28.89
CA LEU A 65 30.12 8.23 -27.84
C LEU A 65 30.67 8.83 -26.54
N GLN A 66 30.02 9.86 -26.02
CA GLN A 66 30.31 10.47 -24.72
C GLN A 66 29.13 10.28 -23.78
N LEU A 67 29.33 9.63 -22.64
CA LEU A 67 28.28 9.46 -21.63
C LEU A 67 27.93 10.81 -21.02
N ILE A 68 26.66 11.21 -21.11
CA ILE A 68 26.15 12.44 -20.49
C ILE A 68 25.72 12.16 -19.06
N THR A 69 24.84 11.17 -18.86
CA THR A 69 24.33 10.80 -17.54
C THR A 69 23.77 9.37 -17.54
N LYS A 70 23.63 8.79 -16.35
CA LYS A 70 22.94 7.52 -16.11
C LYS A 70 21.77 7.79 -15.17
N PHE A 71 20.66 7.10 -15.39
CA PHE A 71 19.49 7.18 -14.53
C PHE A 71 18.90 5.79 -14.32
N ASP A 72 18.56 5.53 -13.07
CA ASP A 72 18.02 4.29 -12.54
C ASP A 72 16.65 4.50 -11.89
N THR A 73 16.13 5.73 -11.88
CA THR A 73 14.82 6.09 -11.33
C THR A 73 13.97 6.87 -12.33
N VAL A 74 12.65 6.79 -12.16
CA VAL A 74 11.64 7.47 -12.99
C VAL A 74 11.80 8.98 -12.86
N GLU A 75 12.06 9.47 -11.65
CA GLU A 75 12.21 10.88 -11.31
C GLU A 75 13.52 11.44 -11.89
N ASP A 76 14.62 10.68 -11.94
CA ASP A 76 15.85 11.12 -12.60
C ASP A 76 15.68 11.18 -14.13
N PHE A 77 14.92 10.23 -14.71
CA PHE A 77 14.54 10.29 -16.12
C PHE A 77 13.70 11.53 -16.44
N TRP A 78 12.67 11.80 -15.63
CA TRP A 78 11.83 12.99 -15.79
C TRP A 78 12.57 14.27 -15.45
N ALA A 79 13.53 14.29 -14.52
CA ALA A 79 14.34 15.46 -14.23
C ALA A 79 15.19 15.84 -15.45
N VAL A 80 15.80 14.88 -16.14
CA VAL A 80 16.54 15.13 -17.39
C VAL A 80 15.61 15.66 -18.49
N LEU A 81 14.40 15.09 -18.61
CA LEU A 81 13.42 15.50 -19.61
C LEU A 81 12.81 16.89 -19.31
N LEU A 82 12.46 17.14 -18.05
CA LEU A 82 11.89 18.39 -17.55
C LEU A 82 12.94 19.52 -17.58
N SER A 83 14.21 19.20 -17.34
CA SER A 83 15.32 20.16 -17.51
C SER A 83 15.42 20.64 -18.96
N ALA A 84 15.18 19.76 -19.95
CA ALA A 84 15.16 20.16 -21.36
C ALA A 84 13.96 21.07 -21.70
N VAL A 85 12.78 20.78 -21.12
CA VAL A 85 11.57 21.61 -21.28
C VAL A 85 11.72 22.97 -20.58
N LEU A 86 12.27 22.99 -19.37
CA LEU A 86 12.53 24.21 -18.59
C LEU A 86 13.61 25.07 -19.25
N LEU A 87 14.70 24.48 -19.79
CA LEU A 87 15.67 25.22 -20.59
C LEU A 87 14.99 25.89 -21.81
N GLY A 88 14.10 25.17 -22.51
CA GLY A 88 13.31 25.72 -23.62
C GLY A 88 12.43 26.90 -23.18
N ALA A 89 11.74 26.78 -22.05
CA ALA A 89 10.92 27.84 -21.46
C ALA A 89 11.76 29.04 -20.99
N SER A 90 12.94 28.82 -20.41
CA SER A 90 13.87 29.88 -20.01
C SER A 90 14.41 30.66 -21.20
N PHE A 91 14.76 30.00 -22.32
CA PHE A 91 15.16 30.70 -23.54
C PHE A 91 14.00 31.49 -24.17
N LEU A 92 12.77 31.00 -24.08
CA LEU A 92 11.58 31.73 -24.51
C LEU A 92 11.34 32.97 -23.65
N ALA A 93 11.45 32.84 -22.32
CA ALA A 93 11.29 33.92 -21.36
C ALA A 93 12.39 34.99 -21.50
N ILE A 94 13.65 34.59 -21.72
CA ILE A 94 14.76 35.50 -21.99
C ILE A 94 14.57 36.21 -23.34
N GLY A 95 14.07 35.52 -24.37
CA GLY A 95 13.72 36.12 -25.65
C GLY A 95 12.57 37.14 -25.55
N LEU A 96 11.54 36.84 -24.75
CA LEU A 96 10.43 37.74 -24.45
C LEU A 96 10.86 38.95 -23.61
N TRP A 97 11.73 38.75 -22.63
CA TRP A 97 12.32 39.81 -21.82
C TRP A 97 13.20 40.75 -22.67
N ALA A 98 14.06 40.20 -23.53
CA ALA A 98 14.89 40.98 -24.47
C ALA A 98 14.07 41.70 -25.56
N TRP A 99 12.90 41.16 -25.93
CA TRP A 99 11.95 41.82 -26.83
C TRP A 99 11.19 42.97 -26.13
N ALA A 100 10.82 42.78 -24.86
CA ALA A 100 10.16 43.80 -24.04
C ALA A 100 11.08 45.01 -23.73
N GLU A 101 12.39 44.79 -23.56
CA GLU A 101 13.36 45.89 -23.35
C GLU A 101 13.74 46.65 -24.62
N LYS A 102 13.49 46.13 -25.84
CA LYS A 102 13.70 46.89 -27.10
C LYS A 102 12.81 48.15 -27.18
N GLY A 103 11.76 48.27 -26.37
CA GLY A 103 10.98 49.50 -26.20
C GLY A 103 11.63 50.56 -25.28
N VAL A 104 12.65 50.20 -24.50
CA VAL A 104 13.30 51.07 -23.49
C VAL A 104 14.74 51.44 -23.89
N LEU A 105 15.32 50.82 -24.91
CA LEU A 105 16.66 51.14 -25.44
C LEU A 105 16.63 51.56 -26.92
N SER A 106 15.95 52.65 -27.24
CA SER A 106 16.00 53.30 -28.56
C SER A 106 17.29 54.10 -28.84
N ASN A 107 18.39 53.84 -28.12
CA ASN A 107 19.63 54.62 -28.24
C ASN A 107 20.91 53.79 -28.44
N ILE A 108 20.81 52.55 -28.92
CA ILE A 108 21.99 51.79 -29.36
C ILE A 108 21.70 51.21 -30.75
N SER A 109 21.78 52.08 -31.76
CA SER A 109 21.83 51.71 -33.20
C SER A 109 23.22 51.96 -33.80
N SER A 110 24.27 51.85 -32.98
CA SER A 110 25.64 51.79 -33.47
C SER A 110 26.35 50.65 -32.77
N ILE A 111 27.06 49.81 -33.54
CA ILE A 111 27.80 48.61 -33.12
C ILE A 111 26.97 47.31 -33.31
N THR A 112 26.72 46.95 -34.57
CA THR A 112 27.28 45.74 -35.21
C THR A 112 26.67 45.59 -36.61
N ASP A 113 27.43 45.98 -37.62
CA ASP A 113 27.23 45.56 -39.01
C ASP A 113 27.61 44.07 -39.12
N LEU A 114 26.62 43.20 -38.89
CA LEU A 114 26.64 41.83 -39.38
C LEU A 114 25.26 41.56 -39.98
N GLY A 115 25.23 41.31 -41.29
CA GLY A 115 24.03 41.28 -42.10
C GLY A 115 22.90 40.42 -41.52
N GLY A 116 21.76 41.07 -41.31
CA GLY A 116 20.43 40.50 -41.54
C GLY A 116 19.95 39.36 -40.62
N PHE A 117 20.55 39.12 -39.45
CA PHE A 117 20.04 38.12 -38.50
C PHE A 117 19.85 38.71 -37.11
N ASP A 118 18.59 38.93 -36.69
CA ASP A 118 18.24 39.42 -35.35
C ASP A 118 18.45 38.29 -34.31
N PRO A 119 19.37 38.45 -33.34
CA PRO A 119 19.64 37.44 -32.31
C PRO A 119 18.41 37.10 -31.47
N VAL A 120 17.47 38.04 -31.31
CA VAL A 120 16.21 37.84 -30.57
C VAL A 120 15.32 36.83 -31.30
N TRP A 121 15.32 36.88 -32.63
CA TRP A 121 14.61 35.92 -33.48
C TRP A 121 15.21 34.51 -33.37
N LEU A 122 16.53 34.40 -33.27
CA LEU A 122 17.22 33.12 -33.09
C LEU A 122 16.88 32.48 -31.74
N PHE A 123 16.85 33.25 -30.65
CA PHE A 123 16.44 32.76 -29.32
C PHE A 123 14.97 32.35 -29.26
N MET A 124 14.08 33.10 -29.91
CA MET A 124 12.66 32.74 -30.00
C MET A 124 12.43 31.48 -30.84
N VAL A 125 13.12 31.32 -31.98
CA VAL A 125 12.99 30.14 -32.85
C VAL A 125 13.61 28.90 -32.20
N VAL A 126 14.80 29.01 -31.59
CA VAL A 126 15.43 27.88 -30.91
C VAL A 126 14.63 27.48 -29.68
N GLY A 127 14.10 28.44 -28.92
CA GLY A 127 13.19 28.19 -27.80
C GLY A 127 11.87 27.54 -28.24
N ALA A 128 11.25 28.04 -29.31
CA ALA A 128 10.02 27.47 -29.88
C ALA A 128 10.24 26.07 -30.46
N VAL A 129 11.34 25.82 -31.15
CA VAL A 129 11.69 24.49 -31.70
C VAL A 129 11.99 23.49 -30.59
N MET A 130 12.72 23.88 -29.54
CA MET A 130 12.96 23.02 -28.37
C MET A 130 11.68 22.73 -27.57
N PHE A 131 10.79 23.73 -27.45
CA PHE A 131 9.48 23.58 -26.82
C PHE A 131 8.56 22.68 -27.64
N ILE A 132 8.51 22.85 -28.97
CA ILE A 132 7.73 22.02 -29.91
C ILE A 132 8.28 20.59 -29.98
N LEU A 133 9.60 20.38 -29.97
CA LEU A 133 10.20 19.03 -29.96
C LEU A 133 9.97 18.32 -28.61
N GLY A 134 10.01 19.05 -27.49
CA GLY A 134 9.61 18.55 -26.17
C GLY A 134 8.13 18.19 -26.10
N PHE A 135 7.26 18.97 -26.72
CA PHE A 135 5.82 18.68 -26.82
C PHE A 135 5.52 17.56 -27.82
N ALA A 136 6.24 17.47 -28.94
CA ALA A 136 6.07 16.42 -29.95
C ALA A 136 6.50 15.04 -29.42
N GLY A 137 7.51 14.99 -28.54
CA GLY A 137 7.88 13.77 -27.80
C GLY A 137 6.79 13.29 -26.82
N CYS A 138 5.96 14.19 -26.29
CA CYS A 138 4.81 13.85 -25.43
C CYS A 138 3.62 13.24 -26.20
N ILE A 139 3.59 13.32 -27.53
CA ILE A 139 2.44 12.88 -28.34
C ILE A 139 2.37 11.34 -28.46
N GLY A 140 3.41 10.60 -28.06
CA GLY A 140 3.48 9.14 -28.26
C GLY A 140 2.86 8.25 -27.18
N ALA A 141 2.83 8.65 -25.90
CA ALA A 141 2.63 7.68 -24.79
C ALA A 141 1.52 7.99 -23.77
N LEU A 142 0.84 9.15 -23.85
CA LEU A 142 -0.17 9.58 -22.85
C LEU A 142 -1.58 9.79 -23.43
N ARG A 143 -1.89 9.12 -24.55
CA ARG A 143 -3.03 9.46 -25.43
C ARG A 143 -4.43 9.25 -24.81
N GLU A 144 -4.58 8.52 -23.72
CA GLU A 144 -5.92 8.13 -23.21
C GLU A 144 -6.26 8.69 -21.81
N ASN A 145 -5.34 8.60 -20.85
CA ASN A 145 -5.67 8.91 -19.44
C ASN A 145 -5.77 10.41 -19.14
N THR A 146 -5.01 11.27 -19.83
CA THR A 146 -4.95 12.71 -19.51
C THR A 146 -6.16 13.48 -20.04
N HIS A 147 -6.69 13.11 -21.21
CA HIS A 147 -7.89 13.71 -21.78
C HIS A 147 -9.15 13.23 -21.06
N LEU A 148 -9.19 11.96 -20.64
CA LEU A 148 -10.27 11.41 -19.83
C LEU A 148 -10.32 12.10 -18.45
N LEU A 149 -9.18 12.35 -17.81
CA LEU A 149 -9.11 13.07 -16.55
C LEU A 149 -9.67 14.50 -16.66
N LYS A 150 -9.30 15.23 -17.72
CA LYS A 150 -9.83 16.59 -17.97
C LYS A 150 -11.33 16.59 -18.23
N PHE A 151 -11.85 15.57 -18.93
CA PHE A 151 -13.28 15.38 -19.14
C PHE A 151 -14.03 15.11 -17.82
N LEU A 152 -13.51 14.19 -16.99
CA LEU A 152 -14.10 13.85 -15.68
C LEU A 152 -14.06 15.03 -14.70
N LEU A 153 -12.96 15.80 -14.70
CA LEU A 153 -12.86 17.02 -13.90
C LEU A 153 -13.86 18.08 -14.38
N GLY A 154 -13.96 18.32 -15.69
CA GLY A 154 -14.97 19.24 -16.24
C GLY A 154 -16.41 18.84 -15.90
N ALA A 155 -16.73 17.55 -15.98
CA ALA A 155 -18.04 17.01 -15.58
C ALA A 155 -18.31 17.21 -14.08
N SER A 156 -17.28 17.05 -13.23
CA SER A 156 -17.37 17.26 -11.78
C SER A 156 -17.60 18.73 -11.44
N PHE A 157 -16.86 19.66 -12.06
CA PHE A 157 -17.06 21.10 -11.86
C PHE A 157 -18.44 21.57 -12.34
N LEU A 158 -18.92 21.04 -13.47
CA LEU A 158 -20.26 21.34 -13.97
C LEU A 158 -21.35 20.81 -13.02
N ALA A 159 -21.17 19.58 -12.50
CA ALA A 159 -22.11 18.99 -11.55
C ALA A 159 -22.15 19.75 -10.22
N ILE A 160 -20.99 20.17 -9.70
CA ILE A 160 -20.88 21.00 -8.49
C ILE A 160 -21.53 22.38 -8.72
N GLY A 161 -21.28 23.01 -9.87
CA GLY A 161 -21.89 24.30 -10.21
C GLY A 161 -23.41 24.22 -10.34
N LEU A 162 -23.93 23.17 -10.98
CA LEU A 162 -25.38 22.95 -11.12
C LEU A 162 -26.04 22.58 -9.78
N TRP A 163 -25.37 21.79 -8.94
CA TRP A 163 -25.82 21.48 -7.58
C TRP A 163 -25.87 22.75 -6.72
N ALA A 164 -24.80 23.53 -6.71
CA ALA A 164 -24.72 24.81 -6.02
C ALA A 164 -25.76 25.83 -6.50
N TRP A 165 -26.11 25.81 -7.79
CA TRP A 165 -27.14 26.67 -8.36
C TRP A 165 -28.57 26.21 -7.99
N ALA A 166 -28.80 24.90 -7.91
CA ALA A 166 -30.09 24.31 -7.54
C ALA A 166 -30.41 24.48 -6.05
N GLU A 167 -29.39 24.42 -5.19
CA GLU A 167 -29.51 24.55 -3.74
C GLU A 167 -29.25 26.01 -3.34
N LYS A 168 -30.24 26.89 -3.56
CA LYS A 168 -30.20 28.34 -3.27
C LYS A 168 -30.10 28.69 -1.78
N GLY A 169 -29.07 28.21 -1.10
CA GLY A 169 -28.82 28.48 0.32
C GLY A 169 -27.38 28.19 0.78
N VAL A 170 -26.62 27.36 0.07
CA VAL A 170 -25.27 26.95 0.52
C VAL A 170 -24.19 27.98 0.12
N LEU A 171 -24.39 28.71 -0.99
CA LEU A 171 -23.44 29.70 -1.52
C LEU A 171 -24.01 31.12 -1.64
N SER A 172 -25.32 31.32 -1.39
CA SER A 172 -25.92 32.67 -1.39
C SER A 172 -25.31 33.58 -0.32
N ASN A 173 -24.87 33.03 0.81
CA ASN A 173 -24.16 33.77 1.86
C ASN A 173 -22.78 34.26 1.41
N ILE A 174 -22.13 33.60 0.44
CA ILE A 174 -20.85 34.08 -0.10
C ILE A 174 -21.06 35.29 -1.02
N SER A 175 -22.17 35.32 -1.78
CA SER A 175 -22.52 36.48 -2.61
C SER A 175 -22.77 37.75 -1.79
N SER A 176 -23.35 37.63 -0.58
CA SER A 176 -23.53 38.76 0.34
C SER A 176 -22.23 39.21 1.03
N ILE A 177 -21.23 38.33 1.12
CA ILE A 177 -19.92 38.63 1.75
C ILE A 177 -18.94 39.30 0.77
N THR A 178 -19.08 39.05 -0.54
CA THR A 178 -18.06 39.49 -1.51
C THR A 178 -18.20 40.92 -2.03
N ASP A 179 -19.35 41.58 -1.87
CA ASP A 179 -19.70 42.94 -2.38
C ASP A 179 -19.11 43.27 -3.79
N LEU A 180 -18.97 42.22 -4.61
CA LEU A 180 -18.28 42.22 -5.91
C LEU A 180 -19.32 42.44 -7.02
N GLY A 181 -20.01 43.59 -6.99
CA GLY A 181 -20.77 44.12 -8.13
C GLY A 181 -21.64 43.13 -8.92
N GLY A 182 -22.31 42.18 -8.26
CA GLY A 182 -23.23 41.23 -8.91
C GLY A 182 -22.59 40.01 -9.60
N PHE A 183 -21.31 39.70 -9.36
CA PHE A 183 -20.67 38.51 -9.95
C PHE A 183 -20.80 37.28 -9.04
N ASP A 184 -21.71 36.35 -9.38
CA ASP A 184 -21.94 35.11 -8.64
C ASP A 184 -20.82 34.08 -8.94
N PRO A 185 -20.01 33.66 -7.94
CA PRO A 185 -18.96 32.66 -8.12
C PRO A 185 -19.47 31.32 -8.68
N VAL A 186 -20.73 30.97 -8.42
CA VAL A 186 -21.37 29.76 -8.96
C VAL A 186 -21.43 29.82 -10.49
N TRP A 187 -21.64 31.01 -11.04
CA TRP A 187 -21.68 31.24 -12.48
C TRP A 187 -20.30 31.02 -13.13
N LEU A 188 -19.23 31.43 -12.45
CA LEU A 188 -17.85 31.18 -12.90
C LEU A 188 -17.55 29.68 -12.97
N PHE A 189 -17.91 28.92 -11.94
CA PHE A 189 -17.71 27.47 -11.91
C PHE A 189 -18.49 26.75 -13.01
N MET A 190 -19.72 27.20 -13.32
CA MET A 190 -20.50 26.65 -14.44
C MET A 190 -19.87 26.92 -15.79
N VAL A 191 -19.40 28.16 -16.05
CA VAL A 191 -18.78 28.52 -17.33
C VAL A 191 -17.44 27.81 -17.53
N VAL A 192 -16.58 27.81 -16.52
CA VAL A 192 -15.28 27.11 -16.58
C VAL A 192 -15.48 25.60 -16.72
N GLY A 193 -16.40 25.02 -15.95
CA GLY A 193 -16.75 23.60 -16.04
C GLY A 193 -17.28 23.21 -17.43
N ALA A 194 -18.14 24.02 -18.03
CA ALA A 194 -18.67 23.79 -19.38
C ALA A 194 -17.59 23.84 -20.46
N VAL A 195 -16.69 24.84 -20.40
CA VAL A 195 -15.57 24.96 -21.34
C VAL A 195 -14.61 23.76 -21.21
N MET A 196 -14.25 23.39 -19.98
CA MET A 196 -13.40 22.23 -19.73
C MET A 196 -14.03 20.91 -20.19
N PHE A 197 -15.35 20.75 -19.98
CA PHE A 197 -16.09 19.57 -20.42
C PHE A 197 -16.11 19.45 -21.95
N ILE A 198 -16.43 20.54 -22.67
CA ILE A 198 -16.49 20.54 -24.14
C ILE A 198 -15.11 20.27 -24.74
N LEU A 199 -14.04 20.89 -24.20
CA LEU A 199 -12.68 20.67 -24.68
C LEU A 199 -12.15 19.27 -24.33
N GLY A 200 -12.46 18.77 -23.13
CA GLY A 200 -12.13 17.40 -22.71
C GLY A 200 -12.84 16.36 -23.58
N PHE A 201 -14.12 16.57 -23.88
CA PHE A 201 -14.91 15.72 -24.78
C PHE A 201 -14.37 15.74 -26.21
N ALA A 202 -14.13 16.93 -26.77
CA ALA A 202 -13.61 17.08 -28.12
C ALA A 202 -12.20 16.47 -28.27
N GLY A 203 -11.32 16.64 -27.27
CA GLY A 203 -9.98 16.04 -27.25
C GLY A 203 -10.02 14.52 -27.09
N CYS A 204 -10.84 13.99 -26.19
CA CYS A 204 -10.98 12.56 -25.94
C CYS A 204 -11.58 11.82 -27.14
N ILE A 205 -12.73 12.28 -27.65
CA ILE A 205 -13.39 11.67 -28.81
C ILE A 205 -12.59 11.89 -30.09
N GLY A 206 -11.96 13.06 -30.25
CA GLY A 206 -11.05 13.33 -31.36
C GLY A 206 -9.87 12.36 -31.40
N ALA A 207 -9.30 12.03 -30.24
CA ALA A 207 -8.21 11.06 -30.13
C ALA A 207 -8.67 9.61 -30.35
N LEU A 208 -9.81 9.20 -29.75
CA LEU A 208 -10.39 7.85 -29.83
C LEU A 208 -10.90 7.49 -31.23
N ARG A 209 -11.44 8.47 -31.97
CA ARG A 209 -11.98 8.26 -33.33
C ARG A 209 -11.05 8.75 -34.43
N GLU A 210 -9.83 9.14 -34.08
CA GLU A 210 -8.82 9.72 -34.97
C GLU A 210 -9.39 10.85 -35.86
N ASN A 211 -10.30 11.65 -35.31
CA ASN A 211 -11.03 12.65 -36.07
C ASN A 211 -10.27 13.97 -36.09
N THR A 212 -9.68 14.26 -37.25
CA THR A 212 -8.84 15.44 -37.51
C THR A 212 -9.56 16.76 -37.28
N HIS A 213 -10.89 16.84 -37.48
CA HIS A 213 -11.66 18.07 -37.29
C HIS A 213 -11.86 18.41 -35.81
N LEU A 214 -12.15 17.39 -34.98
CA LEU A 214 -12.27 17.54 -33.52
C LEU A 214 -10.92 17.90 -32.86
N LEU A 215 -9.82 17.30 -33.34
CA LEU A 215 -8.47 17.63 -32.88
C LEU A 215 -8.05 19.06 -33.26
N LYS A 216 -8.43 19.54 -34.46
CA LYS A 216 -8.22 20.94 -34.87
C LYS A 216 -9.04 21.90 -34.01
N PHE A 217 -10.30 21.60 -33.76
CA PHE A 217 -11.16 22.38 -32.87
C PHE A 217 -10.54 22.49 -31.47
N PHE A 218 -10.14 21.37 -30.86
CA PHE A 218 -9.47 21.34 -29.56
C PHE A 218 -8.18 22.19 -29.53
N SER A 219 -7.34 22.07 -30.56
CA SER A 219 -6.06 22.78 -30.62
C SER A 219 -6.22 24.30 -30.78
N VAL A 220 -7.20 24.77 -31.55
CA VAL A 220 -7.49 26.19 -31.74
C VAL A 220 -7.98 26.82 -30.42
N PHE A 221 -8.90 26.16 -29.72
CA PHE A 221 -9.43 26.68 -28.46
C PHE A 221 -8.40 26.66 -27.32
N LEU A 222 -7.51 25.66 -27.28
CA LEU A 222 -6.37 25.70 -26.35
C LEU A 222 -5.44 26.88 -26.62
N GLY A 223 -5.16 27.19 -27.88
CA GLY A 223 -4.40 28.38 -28.25
C GLY A 223 -5.06 29.67 -27.77
N LEU A 224 -6.37 29.81 -27.96
CA LEU A 224 -7.13 30.99 -27.50
C LEU A 224 -7.11 31.15 -25.98
N ILE A 225 -7.29 30.06 -25.23
CA ILE A 225 -7.22 30.08 -23.76
C ILE A 225 -5.82 30.49 -23.31
N PHE A 226 -4.77 29.96 -23.94
CA PHE A 226 -3.40 30.35 -23.63
C PHE A 226 -3.15 31.85 -23.86
N PHE A 227 -3.63 32.42 -24.96
CA PHE A 227 -3.51 33.86 -25.20
C PHE A 227 -4.34 34.71 -24.23
N LEU A 228 -5.51 34.23 -23.82
CA LEU A 228 -6.33 34.87 -22.79
C LEU A 228 -5.64 34.86 -21.43
N GLU A 229 -5.09 33.73 -21.01
CA GLU A 229 -4.31 33.59 -19.77
C GLU A 229 -3.07 34.48 -19.78
N LEU A 230 -2.36 34.53 -20.92
CA LEU A 230 -1.22 35.42 -21.09
C LEU A 230 -1.64 36.90 -20.98
N THR A 231 -2.74 37.27 -21.62
CA THR A 231 -3.27 38.65 -21.57
C THR A 231 -3.72 39.01 -20.15
N ALA A 232 -4.41 38.11 -19.46
CA ALA A 232 -4.83 38.27 -18.07
C ALA A 232 -3.63 38.40 -17.13
N GLY A 233 -2.58 37.58 -17.33
CA GLY A 233 -1.33 37.67 -16.59
C GLY A 233 -0.60 38.99 -16.80
N ILE A 234 -0.55 39.48 -18.04
CA ILE A 234 0.01 40.81 -18.37
C ILE A 234 -0.80 41.92 -17.71
N LEU A 235 -2.14 41.86 -17.79
CA LEU A 235 -3.02 42.84 -17.13
C LEU A 235 -2.85 42.83 -15.60
N ALA A 236 -2.81 41.64 -14.98
CA ALA A 236 -2.59 41.51 -13.54
C ALA A 236 -1.22 42.06 -13.11
N PHE A 237 -0.20 41.93 -13.95
CA PHE A 237 1.11 42.52 -13.71
C PHE A 237 1.11 44.04 -13.88
N VAL A 238 0.48 44.56 -14.94
CA VAL A 238 0.37 46.00 -15.22
C VAL A 238 -0.45 46.72 -14.15
N PHE A 239 -1.52 46.10 -13.66
CA PHE A 239 -2.41 46.67 -12.64
C PHE A 239 -2.12 46.14 -11.23
N LYS A 240 -0.94 45.59 -10.99
CA LYS A 240 -0.58 44.97 -9.69
C LYS A 240 -0.81 45.90 -8.51
N ASP A 241 -0.46 47.18 -8.65
CA ASP A 241 -0.61 48.16 -7.56
C ASP A 241 -2.08 48.49 -7.31
N TRP A 242 -2.88 48.66 -8.35
CA TRP A 242 -4.33 48.86 -8.24
C TRP A 242 -5.04 47.64 -7.63
N ILE A 243 -4.64 46.42 -8.02
CA ILE A 243 -5.16 45.18 -7.44
C ILE A 243 -4.80 45.09 -5.95
N LYS A 244 -3.56 45.46 -5.59
CA LYS A 244 -3.10 45.48 -4.20
C LYS A 244 -3.93 46.47 -3.37
N ASP A 245 -4.20 47.66 -3.89
CA ASP A 245 -5.01 48.67 -3.19
C ASP A 245 -6.46 48.22 -2.98
N GLN A 246 -7.07 47.59 -3.98
CA GLN A 246 -8.41 47.00 -3.84
C GLN A 246 -8.44 45.85 -2.81
N LEU A 247 -7.42 45.00 -2.82
CA LEU A 247 -7.30 43.91 -1.85
C LEU A 247 -7.13 44.46 -0.41
N ASN A 248 -6.31 45.49 -0.21
CA ASN A 248 -6.13 46.11 1.10
C ASN A 248 -7.41 46.79 1.59
N PHE A 249 -8.15 47.46 0.69
CA PHE A 249 -9.45 48.05 1.02
C PHE A 249 -10.45 46.98 1.47
N PHE A 250 -10.52 45.86 0.75
CA PHE A 250 -11.35 44.73 1.10
C PHE A 250 -10.98 44.14 2.47
N ILE A 251 -9.70 43.87 2.72
CA ILE A 251 -9.23 43.31 3.99
C ILE A 251 -9.52 44.27 5.15
N ASN A 252 -9.21 45.56 5.01
CA ASN A 252 -9.44 46.54 6.07
C ASN A 252 -10.92 46.75 6.40
N ASN A 253 -11.81 46.63 5.41
CA ASN A 253 -13.25 46.72 5.65
C ASN A 253 -13.76 45.49 6.42
N ASN A 254 -13.25 44.30 6.10
CA ASN A 254 -13.58 43.07 6.80
C ASN A 254 -12.97 43.00 8.21
N VAL A 255 -11.79 43.59 8.44
CA VAL A 255 -11.19 43.72 9.79
C VAL A 255 -12.09 44.55 10.72
N LYS A 256 -12.74 45.61 10.21
CA LYS A 256 -13.71 46.40 11.01
C LYS A 256 -14.90 45.55 11.47
N ALA A 257 -15.37 44.64 10.62
CA ALA A 257 -16.53 43.78 10.86
C ALA A 257 -16.18 42.40 11.46
N TYR A 258 -14.93 42.18 11.87
CA TYR A 258 -14.42 40.85 12.29
C TYR A 258 -15.24 40.16 13.40
N ARG A 259 -15.87 40.92 14.30
CA ARG A 259 -16.72 40.39 15.39
C ARG A 259 -18.21 40.38 15.08
N ASP A 260 -18.61 40.90 13.92
CA ASP A 260 -20.01 41.07 13.55
C ASP A 260 -20.61 39.77 12.98
N ASP A 261 -19.79 38.86 12.45
CA ASP A 261 -20.19 37.56 11.89
C ASP A 261 -19.15 36.46 12.22
N ILE A 262 -19.61 35.33 12.75
CA ILE A 262 -18.78 34.16 13.10
C ILE A 262 -18.13 33.52 11.86
N ASP A 263 -18.82 33.51 10.72
CA ASP A 263 -18.29 32.92 9.49
C ASP A 263 -17.18 33.80 8.91
N LEU A 264 -17.34 35.13 8.99
CA LEU A 264 -16.29 36.09 8.64
C LEU A 264 -15.09 35.97 9.59
N GLN A 265 -15.34 35.79 10.89
CA GLN A 265 -14.30 35.59 11.89
C GLN A 265 -13.43 34.35 11.57
N ASN A 266 -14.06 33.21 11.31
CA ASN A 266 -13.38 31.96 10.97
C ASN A 266 -12.57 32.07 9.66
N LEU A 267 -13.10 32.79 8.67
CA LEU A 267 -12.43 33.00 7.39
C LEU A 267 -11.16 33.84 7.54
N ILE A 268 -11.23 34.92 8.35
CA ILE A 268 -10.09 35.79 8.63
C ILE A 268 -9.04 35.05 9.48
N ASP A 269 -9.44 34.28 10.48
CA ASP A 269 -8.53 33.47 11.29
C ASP A 269 -7.79 32.42 10.46
N PHE A 270 -8.49 31.73 9.56
CA PHE A 270 -7.89 30.79 8.60
C PHE A 270 -6.87 31.48 7.68
N ALA A 271 -7.23 32.64 7.11
CA ALA A 271 -6.33 33.37 6.21
C ALA A 271 -5.06 33.83 6.93
N GLN A 272 -5.18 34.37 8.15
CA GLN A 272 -4.03 34.84 8.93
C GLN A 272 -3.11 33.70 9.35
N GLU A 273 -3.64 32.55 9.78
CA GLU A 273 -2.84 31.38 10.16
C GLU A 273 -2.16 30.73 8.94
N TYR A 274 -2.88 30.61 7.81
CA TYR A 274 -2.36 29.98 6.60
C TYR A 274 -1.23 30.81 5.95
N TRP A 275 -1.40 32.14 5.88
CA TRP A 275 -0.42 33.04 5.25
C TRP A 275 0.59 33.62 6.24
N SER A 276 0.49 33.29 7.54
CA SER A 276 1.33 33.84 8.62
C SER A 276 1.39 35.37 8.59
N CYS A 277 0.25 36.01 8.34
CA CYS A 277 0.10 37.46 8.27
C CYS A 277 -0.86 37.96 9.36
N CYS A 278 -0.83 39.27 9.63
CA CYS A 278 -1.75 39.89 10.57
C CYS A 278 -2.19 41.24 10.01
N GLY A 279 -3.48 41.40 9.68
CA GLY A 279 -3.98 42.58 8.97
C GLY A 279 -3.55 42.66 7.49
N ALA A 280 -3.92 43.73 6.80
CA ALA A 280 -3.61 43.96 5.38
C ALA A 280 -2.14 44.39 5.17
N HIS A 281 -1.64 45.23 6.08
CA HIS A 281 -0.30 45.80 6.10
C HIS A 281 0.46 45.42 7.38
N GLY A 282 -0.25 45.16 8.48
CA GLY A 282 0.37 44.68 9.71
C GLY A 282 -0.58 44.66 10.91
N PRO A 283 -0.08 44.27 12.09
CA PRO A 283 -0.86 44.13 13.32
C PRO A 283 -1.65 45.39 13.72
N ASN A 284 -1.18 46.57 13.30
CA ASN A 284 -1.81 47.85 13.63
C ASN A 284 -3.14 48.08 12.89
N ASP A 285 -3.45 47.34 11.82
CA ASP A 285 -4.72 47.46 11.11
C ASP A 285 -5.90 47.05 12.00
N TRP A 286 -5.65 46.23 13.02
CA TRP A 286 -6.64 45.86 14.04
C TRP A 286 -7.11 47.05 14.89
N ASN A 287 -6.41 48.18 14.87
CA ASN A 287 -6.91 49.42 15.49
C ASN A 287 -8.16 49.98 14.80
N LEU A 288 -8.45 49.56 13.57
CA LEU A 288 -9.68 49.90 12.86
C LEU A 288 -10.91 49.20 13.45
N ASN A 289 -10.72 48.11 14.19
CA ASN A 289 -11.79 47.35 14.82
C ASN A 289 -12.13 47.90 16.21
N ILE A 290 -13.43 48.05 16.53
CA ILE A 290 -13.91 48.65 17.78
C ILE A 290 -13.44 47.90 19.04
N TYR A 291 -13.21 46.58 18.97
CA TYR A 291 -12.80 45.76 20.11
C TYR A 291 -11.29 45.76 20.36
N PHE A 292 -10.49 45.97 19.33
CA PHE A 292 -9.02 45.94 19.40
C PHE A 292 -8.38 47.33 19.41
N ASN A 293 -9.14 48.38 19.05
CA ASN A 293 -8.68 49.77 19.01
C ASN A 293 -7.97 50.22 20.31
N CYS A 294 -6.70 50.60 20.17
CA CYS A 294 -5.83 51.03 21.25
C CYS A 294 -6.03 52.51 21.64
N THR A 295 -7.23 52.85 22.13
CA THR A 295 -7.53 54.17 22.71
C THR A 295 -7.79 54.05 24.21
N ASP A 296 -7.35 55.03 24.99
CA ASP A 296 -7.46 55.02 26.46
C ASP A 296 -8.92 54.93 26.97
N MET A 297 -9.88 55.31 26.12
CA MET A 297 -11.31 55.26 26.40
C MET A 297 -11.99 53.93 25.99
N ASN A 298 -11.27 52.97 25.38
CA ASN A 298 -11.85 51.69 24.96
C ASN A 298 -12.04 50.75 26.17
N PRO A 299 -13.28 50.33 26.51
CA PRO A 299 -13.56 49.44 27.64
C PRO A 299 -13.29 47.95 27.32
N SER A 300 -12.93 47.61 26.09
CA SER A 300 -12.67 46.23 25.67
C SER A 300 -11.49 45.60 26.42
N ARG A 301 -11.64 44.35 26.83
CA ARG A 301 -10.55 43.52 27.40
C ARG A 301 -9.47 43.18 26.37
N GLU A 302 -9.78 43.31 25.09
CA GLU A 302 -8.90 42.99 23.95
C GLU A 302 -8.24 44.26 23.37
N ARG A 303 -8.39 45.42 24.03
CA ARG A 303 -7.80 46.70 23.60
C ARG A 303 -6.29 46.58 23.45
N CYS A 304 -5.73 47.20 22.41
CA CYS A 304 -4.30 47.11 22.07
C CYS A 304 -3.81 45.69 21.77
N GLY A 305 -4.72 44.73 21.57
CA GLY A 305 -4.42 43.37 21.15
C GLY A 305 -4.65 43.14 19.66
N VAL A 306 -4.32 41.92 19.22
CA VAL A 306 -4.69 41.37 17.92
C VAL A 306 -5.37 40.02 18.12
N PRO A 307 -6.13 39.50 17.15
CA PRO A 307 -6.70 38.16 17.24
C PRO A 307 -5.65 37.08 17.46
N PHE A 308 -6.08 35.97 18.05
CA PHE A 308 -5.18 34.87 18.41
C PHE A 308 -4.48 34.25 17.20
N SER A 309 -5.12 34.29 16.02
CA SER A 309 -4.56 33.87 14.73
C SER A 309 -3.33 34.68 14.29
N CYS A 310 -3.13 35.90 14.82
CA CYS A 310 -1.97 36.74 14.57
C CYS A 310 -0.76 36.45 15.48
N CYS A 311 -0.93 35.66 16.54
CA CYS A 311 0.10 35.50 17.57
C CYS A 311 1.23 34.55 17.12
N VAL A 312 2.48 35.02 17.18
CA VAL A 312 3.66 34.18 16.94
C VAL A 312 3.88 33.25 18.13
N LYS A 313 3.94 31.93 17.88
CA LYS A 313 4.20 30.92 18.92
C LYS A 313 5.69 30.91 19.29
N ASP A 314 6.03 31.32 20.51
CA ASP A 314 7.39 31.23 21.07
C ASP A 314 7.77 29.75 21.33
N PRO A 315 8.85 29.22 20.72
CA PRO A 315 9.31 27.84 20.93
C PRO A 315 9.70 27.52 22.38
N ALA A 316 9.94 28.53 23.23
CA ALA A 316 10.47 28.35 24.58
C ALA A 316 9.40 28.37 25.70
N ARG A 317 8.12 28.65 25.41
CA ARG A 317 7.04 28.67 26.43
C ARG A 317 5.89 27.73 26.06
N ARG A 318 5.86 26.54 26.67
CA ARG A 318 4.70 25.63 26.66
C ARG A 318 3.79 25.89 27.87
N SER A 319 2.79 26.75 27.70
CA SER A 319 1.49 26.67 28.40
C SER A 319 0.51 27.69 27.79
N PHE A 320 -0.74 27.28 27.62
CA PHE A 320 -1.81 27.99 26.91
C PHE A 320 -2.03 29.46 27.33
N GLY A 321 -2.18 30.32 26.31
CA GLY A 321 -3.15 31.42 26.25
C GLY A 321 -3.01 32.59 27.23
N ILE A 322 -2.33 33.65 26.79
CA ILE A 322 -2.72 35.09 26.84
C ILE A 322 -1.43 35.93 26.71
N CYS A 323 -1.40 36.82 25.72
CA CYS A 323 -0.43 37.91 25.63
C CYS A 323 -0.87 39.01 26.60
N ASP A 324 -0.29 39.11 27.81
CA ASP A 324 0.41 40.32 28.26
C ASP A 324 0.94 40.31 29.72
N LEU A 325 2.10 40.96 29.86
CA LEU A 325 2.72 41.72 30.96
C LEU A 325 2.29 41.51 32.43
N THR A 326 3.10 40.80 33.24
CA THR A 326 3.61 41.20 34.60
C THR A 326 4.50 40.09 35.24
N PRO A 327 5.42 40.41 36.19
CA PRO A 327 6.56 39.56 36.61
C PRO A 327 6.27 38.61 37.80
N PRO A 328 7.16 37.65 38.12
CA PRO A 328 6.79 36.31 38.60
C PRO A 328 6.63 36.23 40.13
N GLY A 329 5.61 35.51 40.57
CA GLY A 329 5.41 35.11 41.96
C GLY A 329 5.02 33.64 42.02
N ASN A 330 5.82 32.86 42.75
CA ASN A 330 5.70 31.44 43.08
C ASN A 330 4.32 30.79 42.89
N SER A 331 4.27 29.81 42.00
CA SER A 331 3.45 28.61 42.19
C SER A 331 4.16 27.41 41.59
N GLU A 332 4.64 26.54 42.46
CA GLU A 332 4.86 25.14 42.13
C GLU A 332 3.52 24.56 41.68
N ALA A 333 3.44 24.11 40.42
CA ALA A 333 2.33 23.31 39.95
C ALA A 333 2.87 22.23 39.01
N LEU A 334 2.89 21.01 39.56
CA LEU A 334 2.72 19.73 38.89
C LEU A 334 3.42 19.58 37.53
N PHE A 335 4.71 19.22 37.57
CA PHE A 335 5.19 18.21 36.62
C PHE A 335 4.45 16.92 36.96
N GLN A 336 3.30 16.70 36.32
CA GLN A 336 2.75 15.36 36.23
C GLN A 336 3.83 14.56 35.48
N VAL A 337 4.47 13.64 36.19
CA VAL A 337 5.36 12.63 35.64
C VAL A 337 4.52 11.91 34.57
N LEU A 338 4.65 12.31 33.31
CA LEU A 338 4.03 11.60 32.20
C LEU A 338 4.66 10.22 32.21
N GLU A 339 3.90 9.21 32.62
CA GLU A 339 4.29 7.83 32.41
C GLU A 339 4.58 7.68 30.92
N GLN A 340 5.85 7.54 30.57
CA GLN A 340 6.26 7.33 29.19
C GLN A 340 5.59 6.05 28.69
N ALA A 341 5.09 6.06 27.47
CA ALA A 341 4.47 4.90 26.85
C ALA A 341 5.51 3.83 26.53
N ASP A 342 5.17 2.57 26.79
CA ASP A 342 6.01 1.41 26.47
C ASP A 342 6.11 1.20 24.96
N ILE A 343 5.02 1.43 24.23
CA ILE A 343 4.92 1.14 22.80
C ILE A 343 3.91 2.08 22.13
N ALA A 344 4.15 2.44 20.87
CA ALA A 344 3.17 3.12 20.03
C ALA A 344 2.51 2.16 19.05
N LEU A 345 1.25 2.41 18.70
CA LEU A 345 0.58 1.76 17.59
C LEU A 345 -0.05 2.79 16.65
N ILE A 346 0.34 2.71 15.37
CA ILE A 346 -0.16 3.52 14.27
C ILE A 346 -1.20 2.72 13.49
N GLY A 347 -2.44 3.20 13.46
CA GLY A 347 -3.54 2.61 12.69
C GLY A 347 -4.68 2.09 13.55
N LEU A 348 -5.72 2.92 13.72
CA LEU A 348 -6.85 2.65 14.61
C LEU A 348 -8.07 2.04 13.88
N ALA A 349 -7.82 1.03 13.06
CA ALA A 349 -8.88 0.13 12.61
C ALA A 349 -9.25 -0.87 13.71
N VAL A 350 -10.27 -1.71 13.49
CA VAL A 350 -10.74 -2.72 14.45
C VAL A 350 -9.59 -3.56 15.04
N MET A 351 -8.67 -4.04 14.21
CA MET A 351 -7.51 -4.81 14.69
C MET A 351 -6.58 -3.99 15.59
N GLY A 352 -6.35 -2.71 15.26
CA GLY A 352 -5.40 -1.86 15.99
C GLY A 352 -5.94 -1.42 17.34
N GLN A 353 -7.21 -1.03 17.38
CA GLN A 353 -7.89 -0.68 18.63
C GLN A 353 -7.88 -1.85 19.62
N ASN A 354 -8.29 -3.04 19.16
CA ASN A 354 -8.34 -4.22 20.02
C ASN A 354 -6.95 -4.65 20.50
N LEU A 355 -5.91 -4.53 19.67
CA LEU A 355 -4.54 -4.84 20.08
C LEU A 355 -3.99 -3.83 21.09
N ILE A 356 -4.34 -2.54 20.97
CA ILE A 356 -4.01 -1.52 21.97
C ILE A 356 -4.68 -1.84 23.31
N LEU A 357 -5.98 -2.17 23.31
CA LEU A 357 -6.70 -2.53 24.52
C LEU A 357 -6.14 -3.80 25.17
N ASN A 358 -5.77 -4.79 24.36
CA ASN A 358 -5.11 -6.00 24.83
C ASN A 358 -3.76 -5.67 25.51
N MET A 359 -2.91 -4.86 24.88
CA MET A 359 -1.67 -4.38 25.50
C MET A 359 -1.93 -3.62 26.81
N ASN A 360 -2.98 -2.80 26.87
CA ASN A 360 -3.32 -2.05 28.07
C ASN A 360 -3.77 -2.95 29.23
N ASP A 361 -4.62 -3.94 28.96
CA ASP A 361 -5.07 -4.91 29.97
C ASP A 361 -3.91 -5.72 30.58
N HIS A 362 -2.84 -5.90 29.81
CA HIS A 362 -1.60 -6.56 30.26
C HIS A 362 -0.60 -5.60 30.92
N GLY A 363 -1.02 -4.38 31.25
CA GLY A 363 -0.25 -3.44 32.06
C GLY A 363 0.73 -2.57 31.27
N PHE A 364 0.65 -2.55 29.94
CA PHE A 364 1.48 -1.66 29.12
C PHE A 364 0.80 -0.32 28.86
N VAL A 365 1.56 0.77 28.96
CA VAL A 365 1.11 2.10 28.55
C VAL A 365 1.31 2.23 27.04
N VAL A 366 0.23 2.42 26.29
CA VAL A 366 0.27 2.42 24.81
C VAL A 366 -0.03 3.80 24.26
N CYS A 367 0.80 4.27 23.35
CA CYS A 367 0.56 5.51 22.60
C CYS A 367 -0.21 5.22 21.29
N ALA A 368 -1.47 5.63 21.22
CA ALA A 368 -2.31 5.51 20.04
C ALA A 368 -2.08 6.67 19.07
N TYR A 369 -1.84 6.35 17.80
CA TYR A 369 -1.75 7.34 16.73
C TYR A 369 -2.47 6.88 15.46
N ASN A 370 -2.99 7.85 14.69
CA ASN A 370 -3.59 7.60 13.40
C ASN A 370 -3.44 8.83 12.49
N ARG A 371 -3.31 8.61 11.17
CA ARG A 371 -3.22 9.70 10.18
C ARG A 371 -4.36 10.71 10.30
N THR A 372 -5.57 10.22 10.54
CA THR A 372 -6.73 11.06 10.85
C THR A 372 -6.85 11.18 12.36
N VAL A 373 -6.48 12.33 12.91
CA VAL A 373 -6.38 12.59 14.35
C VAL A 373 -7.72 12.46 15.07
N SER A 374 -8.85 12.76 14.41
CA SER A 374 -10.18 12.59 15.01
C SER A 374 -10.43 11.15 15.47
N LYS A 375 -9.91 10.13 14.75
CA LYS A 375 -10.02 8.72 15.18
C LYS A 375 -9.28 8.42 16.48
N VAL A 376 -8.22 9.17 16.79
CA VAL A 376 -7.52 9.05 18.08
C VAL A 376 -8.43 9.56 19.19
N GLN A 377 -9.06 10.72 18.99
CA GLN A 377 -9.99 11.29 19.96
C GLN A 377 -11.22 10.41 20.16
N ASP A 378 -11.81 9.89 19.07
CA ASP A 378 -12.96 9.00 19.14
C ASP A 378 -12.63 7.74 19.96
N PHE A 379 -11.48 7.12 19.71
CA PHE A 379 -11.04 5.93 20.44
C PHE A 379 -10.80 6.21 21.93
N LEU A 380 -10.14 7.33 22.27
CA LEU A 380 -9.90 7.72 23.66
C LEU A 380 -11.19 8.09 24.42
N ASN A 381 -12.17 8.66 23.74
CA ASN A 381 -13.44 9.06 24.32
C ASN A 381 -14.43 7.90 24.47
N ASN A 382 -14.21 6.79 23.75
CA ASN A 382 -15.06 5.62 23.75
C ASN A 382 -14.31 4.39 24.31
N GLU A 383 -13.77 3.53 23.44
CA GLU A 383 -13.29 2.20 23.83
C GLU A 383 -12.09 2.24 24.79
N ALA A 384 -11.21 3.24 24.68
CA ALA A 384 -10.06 3.43 25.56
C ALA A 384 -10.33 4.37 26.74
N LYS A 385 -11.59 4.77 26.96
CA LYS A 385 -11.94 5.66 28.07
C LYS A 385 -11.70 4.97 29.42
N GLY A 386 -10.91 5.61 30.29
CA GLY A 386 -10.57 5.07 31.61
C GLY A 386 -9.44 4.03 31.60
N THR A 387 -8.76 3.88 30.47
CA THR A 387 -7.54 3.05 30.34
C THR A 387 -6.26 3.89 30.52
N ASN A 388 -5.09 3.25 30.51
CA ASN A 388 -3.79 3.95 30.49
C ASN A 388 -3.29 4.27 29.07
N VAL A 389 -4.18 4.20 28.06
CA VAL A 389 -3.83 4.52 26.68
C VAL A 389 -3.74 6.03 26.52
N VAL A 390 -2.67 6.50 25.87
CA VAL A 390 -2.45 7.93 25.58
C VAL A 390 -2.53 8.19 24.08
N GLY A 391 -3.15 9.29 23.65
CA GLY A 391 -3.19 9.67 22.24
C GLY A 391 -2.06 10.61 21.85
N ALA A 392 -1.65 10.57 20.59
CA ALA A 392 -0.77 11.55 19.98
C ALA A 392 -1.47 12.39 18.89
N GLN A 393 -1.11 13.67 18.81
CA GLN A 393 -1.65 14.60 17.81
C GLN A 393 -0.79 14.67 16.53
N SER A 394 0.50 14.31 16.64
CA SER A 394 1.44 14.22 15.51
C SER A 394 2.41 13.06 15.69
N LEU A 395 3.20 12.75 14.66
CA LEU A 395 4.25 11.71 14.76
C LEU A 395 5.35 12.11 15.75
N GLU A 396 5.74 13.39 15.79
CA GLU A 396 6.71 13.95 16.73
C GLU A 396 6.21 13.84 18.17
N ASP A 397 4.94 14.19 18.40
CA ASP A 397 4.28 14.03 19.69
C ASP A 397 4.27 12.57 20.13
N MET A 398 3.91 11.64 19.23
CA MET A 398 3.95 10.20 19.48
C MET A 398 5.35 9.73 19.88
N VAL A 399 6.37 10.06 19.09
CA VAL A 399 7.76 9.66 19.33
C VAL A 399 8.30 10.24 20.65
N SER A 400 7.88 11.45 21.03
CA SER A 400 8.29 12.09 22.28
C SER A 400 7.73 11.41 23.54
N LYS A 401 6.63 10.67 23.40
CA LYS A 401 5.96 9.97 24.51
C LYS A 401 6.53 8.57 24.78
N LEU A 402 7.43 8.06 23.93
CA LEU A 402 7.91 6.68 24.01
C LEU A 402 9.18 6.51 24.87
N LYS A 403 9.21 5.44 25.66
CA LYS A 403 10.43 4.94 26.31
C LYS A 403 11.45 4.50 25.25
N LYS A 404 12.75 4.66 25.54
CA LYS A 404 13.85 4.15 24.71
C LYS A 404 14.22 2.69 25.06
N PRO A 405 14.62 1.84 24.09
CA PRO A 405 14.51 2.05 22.65
C PRO A 405 13.03 2.15 22.25
N ARG A 406 12.71 3.10 21.37
CA ARG A 406 11.33 3.37 20.97
C ARG A 406 10.79 2.20 20.17
N ARG A 407 9.55 1.80 20.46
CA ARG A 407 8.87 0.68 19.79
C ARG A 407 7.61 1.21 19.11
N VAL A 408 7.57 1.12 17.79
CA VAL A 408 6.46 1.65 16.98
C VAL A 408 5.86 0.53 16.12
N VAL A 409 4.61 0.16 16.40
CA VAL A 409 3.84 -0.81 15.62
C VAL A 409 3.07 -0.10 14.51
N LEU A 410 3.21 -0.56 13.29
CA LEU A 410 2.44 -0.15 12.12
C LEU A 410 1.36 -1.19 11.86
N LEU A 411 0.09 -0.82 12.02
CA LEU A 411 -1.06 -1.67 11.70
C LEU A 411 -1.95 -0.98 10.66
N VAL A 412 -1.32 -0.66 9.53
CA VAL A 412 -1.91 0.08 8.42
C VAL A 412 -2.10 -0.83 7.20
N LYS A 413 -2.69 -0.29 6.13
CA LYS A 413 -2.82 -1.01 4.87
C LYS A 413 -1.42 -1.40 4.35
N ALA A 414 -1.22 -2.66 4.01
CA ALA A 414 0.03 -3.15 3.43
C ALA A 414 0.39 -2.44 2.10
N GLY A 415 1.67 -2.44 1.76
CA GLY A 415 2.24 -1.75 0.60
C GLY A 415 2.64 -0.31 0.93
N GLN A 416 2.39 0.62 0.00
CA GLN A 416 2.87 2.01 0.05
C GLN A 416 2.62 2.73 1.38
N ALA A 417 1.46 2.49 2.02
CA ALA A 417 1.15 3.18 3.28
C ALA A 417 2.12 2.81 4.42
N VAL A 418 2.68 1.59 4.43
CA VAL A 418 3.73 1.21 5.39
C VAL A 418 5.00 2.00 5.09
N ASP A 419 5.41 2.06 3.82
CA ASP A 419 6.62 2.75 3.40
C ASP A 419 6.55 4.26 3.68
N ASP A 420 5.39 4.89 3.42
CA ASP A 420 5.16 6.30 3.73
C ASP A 420 5.32 6.62 5.22
N PHE A 421 4.89 5.71 6.10
CA PHE A 421 5.08 5.86 7.55
C PHE A 421 6.53 5.63 7.96
N ILE A 422 7.19 4.62 7.39
CA ILE A 422 8.61 4.37 7.64
C ILE A 422 9.44 5.60 7.26
N CYS A 423 9.26 6.16 6.06
CA CYS A 423 10.03 7.33 5.63
C CYS A 423 9.79 8.56 6.53
N LYS A 424 8.60 8.71 7.13
CA LYS A 424 8.30 9.79 8.11
C LYS A 424 8.84 9.52 9.51
N LEU A 425 8.95 8.25 9.91
CA LEU A 425 9.43 7.86 11.24
C LEU A 425 10.96 7.89 11.33
N VAL A 426 11.67 7.45 10.30
CA VAL A 426 13.14 7.41 10.25
C VAL A 426 13.81 8.70 10.75
N PRO A 427 13.43 9.93 10.32
CA PRO A 427 14.08 11.16 10.80
C PRO A 427 13.77 11.51 12.27
N LEU A 428 12.77 10.86 12.89
CA LEU A 428 12.36 11.11 14.27
C LEU A 428 12.92 10.08 15.25
N LEU A 429 13.45 8.97 14.74
CA LEU A 429 13.98 7.86 15.53
C LEU A 429 15.50 7.94 15.68
N GLU A 430 16.02 7.28 16.70
CA GLU A 430 17.46 7.19 16.99
C GLU A 430 17.97 5.76 16.78
N ALA A 431 19.29 5.60 16.64
CA ALA A 431 19.91 4.29 16.47
C ALA A 431 19.48 3.31 17.58
N GLY A 432 19.07 2.10 17.18
CA GLY A 432 18.54 1.07 18.08
C GLY A 432 17.02 1.11 18.31
N ASP A 433 16.31 2.16 17.85
CA ASP A 433 14.85 2.18 17.87
C ASP A 433 14.26 1.14 16.90
N ILE A 434 13.01 0.72 17.18
CA ILE A 434 12.39 -0.46 16.59
C ILE A 434 11.08 -0.08 15.89
N ILE A 435 10.99 -0.38 14.60
CA ILE A 435 9.74 -0.33 13.83
C ILE A 435 9.23 -1.75 13.63
N ILE A 436 7.96 -1.98 13.92
CA ILE A 436 7.29 -3.27 13.79
C ILE A 436 6.16 -3.14 12.80
N ASP A 437 6.24 -3.81 11.66
CA ASP A 437 5.10 -3.92 10.74
C ASP A 437 4.24 -5.11 11.15
N GLY A 438 3.05 -4.83 11.70
CA GLY A 438 2.06 -5.83 12.11
C GLY A 438 1.04 -6.16 11.01
N GLY A 439 1.16 -5.53 9.84
CA GLY A 439 0.24 -5.69 8.71
C GLY A 439 0.35 -7.06 8.04
N ASN A 440 -0.53 -7.30 7.06
CA ASN A 440 -0.37 -8.42 6.14
C ASN A 440 0.52 -8.00 4.96
N SER A 441 1.75 -7.61 5.25
CA SER A 441 2.73 -7.18 4.26
C SER A 441 3.34 -8.35 3.51
N GLU A 442 3.80 -8.09 2.28
CA GLU A 442 4.53 -9.08 1.50
C GLU A 442 5.91 -9.33 2.12
N TYR A 443 6.33 -10.59 2.21
CA TYR A 443 7.59 -10.94 2.87
C TYR A 443 8.81 -10.35 2.15
N ARG A 444 8.76 -10.17 0.83
CA ARG A 444 9.83 -9.51 0.05
C ARG A 444 9.97 -8.01 0.40
N ASP A 445 8.86 -7.32 0.65
CA ASP A 445 8.90 -5.94 1.13
C ASP A 445 9.54 -5.88 2.52
N THR A 446 9.30 -6.89 3.34
CA THR A 446 9.89 -7.01 4.69
C THR A 446 11.39 -7.23 4.61
N VAL A 447 11.85 -8.13 3.74
CA VAL A 447 13.28 -8.35 3.44
C VAL A 447 13.95 -7.05 3.00
N ARG A 448 13.31 -6.30 2.09
CA ARG A 448 13.81 -4.99 1.64
C ARG A 448 13.91 -3.99 2.80
N ARG A 449 12.82 -3.82 3.56
CA ARG A 449 12.73 -2.88 4.70
C ARG A 449 13.76 -3.20 5.79
N CYS A 450 13.99 -4.48 6.11
CA CYS A 450 15.06 -4.89 7.03
C CYS A 450 16.43 -4.37 6.54
N LYS A 451 16.78 -4.61 5.27
CA LYS A 451 18.07 -4.18 4.71
C LYS A 451 18.25 -2.66 4.72
N GLU A 452 17.21 -1.92 4.34
CA GLU A 452 17.21 -0.46 4.32
C GLU A 452 17.36 0.13 5.72
N LEU A 453 16.55 -0.32 6.69
CA LEU A 453 16.55 0.22 8.04
C LEU A 453 17.80 -0.16 8.84
N LYS A 454 18.41 -1.31 8.54
CA LYS A 454 19.71 -1.68 9.12
C LYS A 454 20.79 -0.66 8.76
N SER A 455 20.75 -0.13 7.54
CA SER A 455 21.69 0.92 7.08
C SER A 455 21.48 2.25 7.80
N ALA A 456 20.26 2.51 8.28
CA ALA A 456 19.91 3.65 9.12
C ALA A 456 20.12 3.39 10.63
N GLN A 457 20.74 2.26 11.01
CA GLN A 457 20.92 1.81 12.40
C GLN A 457 19.60 1.60 13.17
N LEU A 458 18.51 1.34 12.47
CA LEU A 458 17.20 1.05 13.04
C LEU A 458 16.89 -0.45 12.95
N LEU A 459 16.16 -0.95 13.93
CA LEU A 459 15.72 -2.34 13.96
C LEU A 459 14.32 -2.46 13.34
N PHE A 460 14.10 -3.51 12.55
CA PHE A 460 12.83 -3.75 11.87
C PHE A 460 12.35 -5.16 12.14
N VAL A 461 11.06 -5.30 12.45
CA VAL A 461 10.39 -6.57 12.67
C VAL A 461 9.13 -6.61 11.80
N GLY A 462 9.05 -7.58 10.89
CA GLY A 462 7.78 -7.94 10.25
C GLY A 462 7.09 -9.01 11.07
N SER A 463 5.90 -8.73 11.59
CA SER A 463 5.17 -9.64 12.45
C SER A 463 3.76 -9.91 11.93
N GLY A 464 3.50 -11.17 11.62
CA GLY A 464 2.13 -11.60 11.35
C GLY A 464 1.24 -11.53 12.60
N VAL A 465 0.07 -10.90 12.49
CA VAL A 465 -0.96 -10.89 13.54
C VAL A 465 -2.21 -11.65 13.09
N SER A 466 -2.58 -12.75 13.75
CA SER A 466 -3.75 -13.56 13.40
C SER A 466 -4.71 -13.73 14.57
N GLY A 467 -6.02 -13.81 14.29
CA GLY A 467 -7.08 -14.02 15.29
C GLY A 467 -8.37 -13.26 15.08
N GLY A 468 -8.40 -12.36 14.10
CA GLY A 468 -9.55 -11.49 13.88
C GLY A 468 -9.73 -10.48 15.02
N GLU A 469 -10.92 -9.88 15.09
CA GLU A 469 -11.24 -8.84 16.08
C GLU A 469 -11.14 -9.35 17.52
N GLU A 470 -11.83 -10.46 17.81
CA GLU A 470 -11.84 -11.07 19.13
C GLU A 470 -10.44 -11.60 19.52
N GLY A 471 -9.73 -12.24 18.59
CA GLY A 471 -8.37 -12.68 18.83
C GLY A 471 -7.43 -11.52 19.13
N ALA A 472 -7.51 -10.40 18.40
CA ALA A 472 -6.70 -9.22 18.70
C ALA A 472 -6.95 -8.68 20.12
N ARG A 473 -8.19 -8.74 20.61
CA ARG A 473 -8.60 -8.22 21.91
C ARG A 473 -8.13 -9.05 23.09
N TYR A 474 -8.15 -10.37 22.98
CA TYR A 474 -7.93 -11.26 24.13
C TYR A 474 -6.70 -12.16 24.00
N GLY A 475 -6.12 -12.28 22.81
CA GLY A 475 -4.97 -13.15 22.58
C GLY A 475 -4.80 -13.53 21.12
N PRO A 476 -4.04 -12.76 20.31
CA PRO A 476 -3.77 -13.16 18.94
C PRO A 476 -2.61 -14.16 18.90
N SER A 477 -2.43 -14.78 17.73
CA SER A 477 -1.16 -15.38 17.37
C SER A 477 -0.25 -14.31 16.76
N LEU A 478 1.00 -14.23 17.24
CA LEU A 478 1.99 -13.25 16.82
C LEU A 478 3.24 -13.96 16.29
N MET A 479 3.65 -13.61 15.07
CA MET A 479 4.70 -14.31 14.32
C MET A 479 5.84 -13.34 13.93
N PRO A 480 6.62 -12.82 14.90
CA PRO A 480 7.67 -11.84 14.63
C PRO A 480 8.90 -12.45 13.95
N GLY A 481 9.40 -11.79 12.90
CA GLY A 481 10.72 -12.03 12.32
C GLY A 481 11.36 -10.74 11.81
N GLY A 482 12.66 -10.71 11.58
CA GLY A 482 13.38 -9.49 11.17
C GLY A 482 14.77 -9.40 11.78
N HIS A 483 15.10 -8.25 12.37
CA HIS A 483 16.35 -8.07 13.12
C HIS A 483 16.23 -8.70 14.51
N LYS A 484 16.98 -9.78 14.76
CA LYS A 484 16.92 -10.55 16.01
C LYS A 484 17.26 -9.73 17.25
N GLU A 485 18.06 -8.68 17.10
CA GLU A 485 18.40 -7.73 18.16
C GLU A 485 17.16 -7.01 18.74
N ALA A 486 16.07 -6.91 17.97
CA ALA A 486 14.81 -6.31 18.46
C ALA A 486 14.04 -7.24 19.41
N TRP A 487 14.24 -8.56 19.31
CA TRP A 487 13.41 -9.54 20.02
C TRP A 487 13.39 -9.35 21.54
N PRO A 488 14.53 -9.18 22.24
CA PRO A 488 14.53 -8.96 23.68
C PRO A 488 13.74 -7.72 24.13
N HIS A 489 13.60 -6.71 23.27
CA HIS A 489 12.92 -5.45 23.58
C HIS A 489 11.40 -5.52 23.39
N ILE A 490 10.91 -6.49 22.62
CA ILE A 490 9.47 -6.64 22.30
C ILE A 490 8.87 -7.94 22.85
N LYS A 491 9.72 -8.91 23.24
CA LYS A 491 9.33 -10.24 23.69
C LYS A 491 8.28 -10.20 24.80
N ASP A 492 8.52 -9.42 25.85
CA ASP A 492 7.62 -9.38 27.02
C ASP A 492 6.24 -8.83 26.65
N ILE A 493 6.18 -7.80 25.79
CA ILE A 493 4.92 -7.26 25.28
C ILE A 493 4.21 -8.33 24.46
N PHE A 494 4.88 -8.85 23.44
CA PHE A 494 4.30 -9.78 22.46
C PHE A 494 3.84 -11.08 23.11
N GLN A 495 4.66 -11.68 23.97
CA GLN A 495 4.30 -12.93 24.63
C GLN A 495 3.20 -12.72 25.67
N SER A 496 3.12 -11.56 26.34
CA SER A 496 2.05 -11.30 27.31
C SER A 496 0.69 -11.19 26.65
N ILE A 497 0.60 -10.44 25.55
CA ILE A 497 -0.68 -10.22 24.85
C ILE A 497 -1.12 -11.38 23.98
N ALA A 498 -0.21 -12.30 23.61
CA ALA A 498 -0.52 -13.42 22.74
C ALA A 498 -1.42 -14.45 23.45
N ALA A 499 -2.22 -15.19 22.66
CA ALA A 499 -2.96 -16.34 23.16
C ALA A 499 -2.04 -17.31 23.90
N LYS A 500 -2.56 -17.97 24.93
CA LYS A 500 -1.85 -19.00 25.68
C LYS A 500 -2.48 -20.37 25.44
N VAL A 501 -1.66 -21.40 25.35
CA VAL A 501 -2.11 -22.80 25.17
C VAL A 501 -1.45 -23.73 26.18
N GLY A 502 -2.11 -24.85 26.49
CA GLY A 502 -1.59 -25.86 27.40
C GLY A 502 -1.33 -25.32 28.80
N THR A 503 -0.09 -25.41 29.27
CA THR A 503 0.36 -24.96 30.60
C THR A 503 0.71 -23.47 30.67
N GLY A 504 0.29 -22.67 29.67
CA GLY A 504 0.54 -21.22 29.63
C GLY A 504 1.58 -20.78 28.59
N GLU A 505 1.93 -21.64 27.63
CA GLU A 505 2.86 -21.30 26.55
C GLU A 505 2.26 -20.23 25.63
N PRO A 506 2.96 -19.12 25.34
CA PRO A 506 2.48 -18.12 24.40
C PRO A 506 2.49 -18.63 22.96
N CYS A 507 1.43 -18.32 22.22
CA CYS A 507 1.34 -18.44 20.77
C CYS A 507 2.15 -17.33 20.07
N CYS A 508 3.39 -17.11 20.54
CA CYS A 508 4.33 -16.14 20.01
C CYS A 508 5.77 -16.55 20.37
N ASP A 509 6.60 -16.68 19.34
CA ASP A 509 8.05 -16.82 19.49
C ASP A 509 8.76 -16.20 18.28
N TRP A 510 10.07 -16.02 18.37
CA TRP A 510 10.88 -15.51 17.27
C TRP A 510 10.91 -16.52 16.10
N VAL A 511 10.39 -16.10 14.95
CA VAL A 511 10.25 -16.97 13.77
C VAL A 511 11.58 -17.15 13.05
N GLY A 512 12.31 -16.06 12.83
CA GLY A 512 13.52 -16.06 12.00
C GLY A 512 13.90 -14.67 11.49
N ASP A 513 14.88 -14.62 10.62
CA ASP A 513 15.44 -13.37 10.12
C ASP A 513 14.60 -12.75 8.99
N GLU A 514 14.81 -11.46 8.76
CA GLU A 514 14.20 -10.70 7.65
C GLU A 514 12.68 -10.89 7.50
N GLY A 515 12.23 -11.44 6.38
CA GLY A 515 10.81 -11.63 6.04
C GLY A 515 10.14 -12.86 6.66
N ALA A 516 10.85 -13.64 7.49
CA ALA A 516 10.38 -14.94 7.96
C ALA A 516 9.01 -14.89 8.66
N GLY A 517 8.79 -13.88 9.52
CA GLY A 517 7.53 -13.71 10.25
C GLY A 517 6.31 -13.50 9.32
N HIS A 518 6.45 -12.61 8.34
CA HIS A 518 5.41 -12.40 7.33
C HIS A 518 5.26 -13.57 6.36
N PHE A 519 6.33 -14.30 6.05
CA PHE A 519 6.23 -15.52 5.24
C PHE A 519 5.42 -16.61 5.95
N VAL A 520 5.69 -16.84 7.25
CA VAL A 520 4.90 -17.78 8.07
C VAL A 520 3.44 -17.36 8.12
N LYS A 521 3.16 -16.05 8.29
CA LYS A 521 1.79 -15.54 8.24
C LYS A 521 1.10 -15.75 6.89
N MET A 522 1.82 -15.53 5.79
CA MET A 522 1.32 -15.79 4.45
C MET A 522 0.91 -17.26 4.32
N VAL A 523 1.78 -18.20 4.70
CA VAL A 523 1.48 -19.64 4.65
C VAL A 523 0.32 -20.03 5.57
N HIS A 524 0.23 -19.45 6.78
CA HIS A 524 -0.94 -19.60 7.66
C HIS A 524 -2.24 -19.24 6.92
N ASN A 525 -2.27 -18.12 6.20
CA ASN A 525 -3.44 -17.69 5.44
C ASN A 525 -3.72 -18.60 4.23
N GLY A 526 -2.69 -19.18 3.61
CA GLY A 526 -2.87 -20.22 2.61
C GLY A 526 -3.55 -21.46 3.18
N ILE A 527 -3.09 -21.95 4.34
CA ILE A 527 -3.69 -23.09 5.04
C ILE A 527 -5.14 -22.76 5.46
N GLU A 528 -5.39 -21.54 5.95
CA GLU A 528 -6.75 -21.05 6.27
C GLU A 528 -7.69 -21.18 5.06
N TYR A 529 -7.23 -20.80 3.86
CA TYR A 529 -8.03 -20.94 2.64
C TYR A 529 -8.32 -22.40 2.31
N GLY A 530 -7.34 -23.28 2.48
CA GLY A 530 -7.51 -24.72 2.32
C GLY A 530 -8.54 -25.30 3.28
N ASP A 531 -8.41 -25.03 4.58
CA ASP A 531 -9.32 -25.53 5.62
C ASP A 531 -10.76 -25.06 5.37
N MET A 532 -10.96 -23.77 5.05
CA MET A 532 -12.29 -23.24 4.70
C MET A 532 -12.89 -23.96 3.49
N GLN A 533 -12.11 -24.15 2.42
CA GLN A 533 -12.61 -24.78 1.19
C GLN A 533 -12.94 -26.26 1.41
N LEU A 534 -12.14 -26.99 2.18
CA LEU A 534 -12.43 -28.37 2.56
C LEU A 534 -13.75 -28.49 3.35
N ILE A 535 -14.00 -27.57 4.29
CA ILE A 535 -15.27 -27.51 5.04
C ILE A 535 -16.45 -27.22 4.09
N CYS A 536 -16.28 -26.31 3.13
CA CYS A 536 -17.29 -26.05 2.11
C CYS A 536 -17.60 -27.28 1.25
N GLU A 537 -16.59 -28.10 0.90
CA GLU A 537 -16.79 -29.34 0.14
C GLU A 537 -17.54 -30.39 0.95
N ALA A 538 -17.22 -30.54 2.25
CA ALA A 538 -17.97 -31.40 3.16
C ALA A 538 -19.44 -30.95 3.27
N TYR A 539 -19.69 -29.64 3.44
CA TYR A 539 -21.03 -29.06 3.42
C TYR A 539 -21.78 -29.36 2.11
N HIS A 540 -21.12 -29.21 0.97
CA HIS A 540 -21.75 -29.42 -0.35
C HIS A 540 -22.16 -30.89 -0.55
N LEU A 541 -21.33 -31.84 -0.12
CA LEU A 541 -21.66 -33.26 -0.13
C LEU A 541 -22.85 -33.57 0.79
N MET A 542 -22.88 -33.04 2.01
CA MET A 542 -24.02 -33.24 2.92
C MET A 542 -25.31 -32.64 2.36
N LYS A 543 -25.24 -31.45 1.76
CA LYS A 543 -26.39 -30.75 1.19
C LYS A 543 -26.96 -31.47 -0.03
N ASP A 544 -26.13 -31.80 -1.02
CA ASP A 544 -26.63 -32.24 -2.34
C ASP A 544 -26.55 -33.76 -2.57
N VAL A 545 -25.72 -34.49 -1.81
CA VAL A 545 -25.69 -35.96 -1.87
C VAL A 545 -26.59 -36.58 -0.81
N LEU A 546 -26.58 -36.04 0.41
CA LEU A 546 -27.39 -36.57 1.53
C LEU A 546 -28.72 -35.83 1.73
N SER A 547 -28.94 -34.73 1.02
CA SER A 547 -30.16 -33.91 1.12
C SER A 547 -30.46 -33.46 2.56
N MET A 548 -29.42 -33.11 3.31
CA MET A 548 -29.55 -32.67 4.70
C MET A 548 -29.93 -31.19 4.80
N ASP A 549 -30.74 -30.86 5.80
CA ASP A 549 -31.03 -29.47 6.12
C ASP A 549 -29.91 -28.80 6.95
N HIS A 550 -30.04 -27.49 7.19
CA HIS A 550 -29.00 -26.71 7.87
C HIS A 550 -28.90 -27.03 9.37
N ASP A 551 -30.00 -27.38 10.03
CA ASP A 551 -30.00 -27.75 11.44
C ASP A 551 -29.36 -29.13 11.64
N GLU A 552 -29.63 -30.08 10.74
CA GLU A 552 -28.98 -31.40 10.70
C GLU A 552 -27.47 -31.27 10.46
N MET A 553 -27.06 -30.48 9.46
CA MET A 553 -25.65 -30.24 9.17
C MET A 553 -24.93 -29.53 10.32
N ALA A 554 -25.57 -28.56 10.99
CA ALA A 554 -25.00 -27.91 12.16
C ALA A 554 -24.68 -28.92 13.27
N LYS A 555 -25.61 -29.85 13.52
CA LYS A 555 -25.45 -30.89 14.52
C LYS A 555 -24.29 -31.83 14.20
N VAL A 556 -24.10 -32.18 12.93
CA VAL A 556 -22.95 -32.96 12.48
C VAL A 556 -21.64 -32.21 12.70
N PHE A 557 -21.55 -30.93 12.35
CA PHE A 557 -20.35 -30.14 12.61
C PHE A 557 -20.06 -29.97 14.12
N GLU A 558 -21.08 -29.90 14.98
CA GLU A 558 -20.91 -29.93 16.44
C GLU A 558 -20.36 -31.27 16.94
N GLU A 559 -20.77 -32.38 16.34
CA GLU A 559 -20.26 -33.71 16.66
C GLU A 559 -18.81 -33.85 16.19
N TRP A 560 -18.49 -33.41 14.97
CA TRP A 560 -17.12 -33.37 14.44
C TRP A 560 -16.21 -32.44 15.24
N ASN A 561 -16.74 -31.37 15.85
CA ASN A 561 -15.94 -30.51 16.73
C ASN A 561 -15.54 -31.18 18.05
N LYS A 562 -16.04 -32.39 18.33
CA LYS A 562 -15.67 -33.19 19.52
C LYS A 562 -14.73 -34.35 19.16
N THR A 563 -14.29 -34.43 17.91
CA THR A 563 -13.36 -35.45 17.41
C THR A 563 -11.99 -34.80 17.12
N GLU A 564 -11.12 -35.49 16.39
CA GLU A 564 -9.86 -34.95 15.85
C GLU A 564 -9.98 -33.70 14.95
N LEU A 565 -11.20 -33.35 14.50
CA LEU A 565 -11.51 -32.13 13.75
C LEU A 565 -11.78 -30.90 14.64
N ASP A 566 -11.74 -31.04 15.97
CA ASP A 566 -11.84 -29.93 16.94
C ASP A 566 -10.99 -28.73 16.50
N SER A 567 -11.68 -27.68 16.07
CA SER A 567 -11.08 -26.46 15.55
C SER A 567 -12.07 -25.31 15.51
N PHE A 568 -11.54 -24.09 15.58
CA PHE A 568 -12.36 -22.89 15.50
C PHE A 568 -13.20 -22.81 14.21
N LEU A 569 -12.64 -23.22 13.06
CA LEU A 569 -13.37 -23.17 11.78
C LEU A 569 -14.56 -24.14 11.75
N ILE A 570 -14.46 -25.31 12.39
CA ILE A 570 -15.57 -26.26 12.51
C ILE A 570 -16.63 -25.72 13.47
N GLU A 571 -16.22 -25.15 14.60
CA GLU A 571 -17.10 -24.51 15.57
C GLU A 571 -17.95 -23.38 14.94
N ILE A 572 -17.30 -22.42 14.28
CA ILE A 572 -18.04 -21.32 13.65
C ILE A 572 -18.92 -21.80 12.50
N THR A 573 -18.53 -22.89 11.81
CA THR A 573 -19.36 -23.47 10.74
C THR A 573 -20.68 -23.99 11.30
N ALA A 574 -20.64 -24.70 12.44
CA ALA A 574 -21.87 -25.11 13.13
C ALA A 574 -22.74 -23.91 13.53
N ASN A 575 -22.12 -22.86 14.10
CA ASN A 575 -22.84 -21.64 14.49
C ASN A 575 -23.46 -20.90 13.30
N ILE A 576 -22.74 -20.81 12.18
CA ILE A 576 -23.22 -20.19 10.93
C ILE A 576 -24.41 -20.94 10.36
N LEU A 577 -24.37 -22.28 10.38
CA LEU A 577 -25.47 -23.12 9.89
C LEU A 577 -26.76 -22.94 10.72
N LYS A 578 -26.62 -22.78 12.04
CA LYS A 578 -27.76 -22.48 12.95
C LYS A 578 -28.32 -21.08 12.81
N PHE A 579 -27.53 -20.13 12.32
CA PHE A 579 -27.88 -18.72 12.41
C PHE A 579 -29.13 -18.40 11.58
N ARG A 580 -30.10 -17.75 12.22
CA ARG A 580 -31.36 -17.30 11.60
C ARG A 580 -31.35 -15.79 11.43
N ASP A 581 -31.83 -15.35 10.28
CA ASP A 581 -32.05 -13.95 9.94
C ASP A 581 -33.33 -13.41 10.61
N SER A 582 -33.59 -12.12 10.46
CA SER A 582 -34.78 -11.39 10.95
C SER A 582 -36.13 -12.01 10.55
N ASP A 583 -36.19 -12.78 9.45
CA ASP A 583 -37.37 -13.53 9.01
C ASP A 583 -37.46 -14.96 9.57
N ASN A 584 -36.60 -15.30 10.54
CA ASN A 584 -36.49 -16.59 11.20
C ASN A 584 -36.07 -17.77 10.27
N LYS A 585 -35.61 -17.47 9.04
CA LYS A 585 -35.00 -18.46 8.13
C LYS A 585 -33.49 -18.45 8.25
N HIS A 586 -32.83 -19.54 7.89
CA HIS A 586 -31.37 -19.61 7.87
C HIS A 586 -30.79 -18.51 6.97
N LEU A 587 -29.77 -17.82 7.48
CA LEU A 587 -29.11 -16.74 6.73
C LEU A 587 -28.23 -17.29 5.60
N LEU A 588 -27.51 -18.40 5.83
CA LEU A 588 -26.51 -18.93 4.90
C LEU A 588 -27.02 -19.11 3.46
N PRO A 589 -28.22 -19.69 3.18
CA PRO A 589 -28.76 -19.81 1.83
C PRO A 589 -29.01 -18.48 1.10
N LYS A 590 -29.08 -17.36 1.82
CA LYS A 590 -29.31 -16.02 1.26
C LYS A 590 -28.01 -15.30 0.89
N ILE A 591 -26.87 -15.79 1.37
CA ILE A 591 -25.57 -15.16 1.13
C ILE A 591 -25.16 -15.43 -0.32
N ARG A 592 -24.72 -14.39 -1.03
CA ARG A 592 -24.19 -14.54 -2.40
C ARG A 592 -22.91 -15.39 -2.37
N ASP A 593 -22.88 -16.45 -3.17
CA ASP A 593 -21.77 -17.39 -3.33
C ASP A 593 -20.63 -16.82 -4.19
N ALA A 594 -20.08 -15.68 -3.79
CA ALA A 594 -18.94 -15.01 -4.42
C ALA A 594 -17.89 -14.65 -3.36
N ALA A 595 -16.91 -15.53 -3.17
CA ALA A 595 -15.93 -15.42 -2.10
C ALA A 595 -14.88 -14.34 -2.39
N GLY A 596 -14.79 -13.34 -1.51
CA GLY A 596 -13.73 -12.34 -1.55
C GLY A 596 -12.36 -12.90 -1.13
N GLN A 597 -11.30 -12.18 -1.50
CA GLN A 597 -9.94 -12.46 -1.04
C GLN A 597 -9.09 -11.18 -0.97
N LYS A 598 -8.18 -11.11 0.01
CA LYS A 598 -7.29 -9.94 0.24
C LYS A 598 -5.86 -10.12 -0.30
N GLY A 599 -5.58 -11.20 -1.01
CA GLY A 599 -4.30 -11.46 -1.69
C GLY A 599 -3.34 -12.44 -1.01
N THR A 600 -3.37 -12.57 0.32
CA THR A 600 -2.40 -13.41 1.08
C THR A 600 -2.43 -14.90 0.70
N GLY A 601 -3.62 -15.48 0.50
CA GLY A 601 -3.74 -16.86 0.01
C GLY A 601 -3.13 -17.05 -1.39
N LYS A 602 -3.32 -16.06 -2.28
CA LYS A 602 -2.72 -16.06 -3.63
C LYS A 602 -1.19 -16.01 -3.57
N TRP A 603 -0.61 -15.23 -2.66
CA TRP A 603 0.85 -15.15 -2.50
C TRP A 603 1.46 -16.48 -2.05
N THR A 604 0.75 -17.28 -1.23
CA THR A 604 1.19 -18.63 -0.87
C THR A 604 1.29 -19.53 -2.12
N ALA A 605 0.25 -19.54 -2.95
CA ALA A 605 0.23 -20.33 -4.18
C ALA A 605 1.30 -19.86 -5.20
N ILE A 606 1.51 -18.55 -5.33
CA ILE A 606 2.56 -18.00 -6.19
C ILE A 606 3.95 -18.39 -5.67
N SER A 607 4.21 -18.23 -4.37
CA SER A 607 5.49 -18.61 -3.78
C SER A 607 5.76 -20.11 -3.95
N ALA A 608 4.74 -20.95 -3.83
CA ALA A 608 4.86 -22.38 -4.09
C ALA A 608 5.29 -22.67 -5.54
N LEU A 609 4.73 -21.97 -6.51
CA LEU A 609 5.13 -22.08 -7.92
C LEU A 609 6.55 -21.56 -8.16
N GLU A 610 6.91 -20.41 -7.58
CA GLU A 610 8.25 -19.82 -7.68
C GLU A 610 9.34 -20.74 -7.10
N TYR A 611 9.08 -21.39 -5.96
CA TYR A 611 10.04 -22.29 -5.29
C TYR A 611 9.85 -23.77 -5.65
N GLY A 612 9.09 -24.08 -6.69
CA GLY A 612 8.92 -25.46 -7.18
C GLY A 612 8.34 -26.44 -6.15
N THR A 613 7.49 -25.97 -5.23
CA THR A 613 6.90 -26.80 -4.17
C THR A 613 5.43 -27.14 -4.50
N PRO A 614 5.01 -28.42 -4.44
CA PRO A 614 3.67 -28.87 -4.84
C PRO A 614 2.59 -28.56 -3.79
N VAL A 615 2.28 -27.28 -3.56
CA VAL A 615 1.24 -26.83 -2.63
C VAL A 615 -0.13 -26.76 -3.33
N THR A 616 -0.58 -27.92 -3.81
CA THR A 616 -1.71 -28.01 -4.74
C THR A 616 -3.05 -27.65 -4.10
N LEU A 617 -3.29 -28.03 -2.84
CA LEU A 617 -4.58 -27.79 -2.18
C LEU A 617 -4.85 -26.31 -1.96
N ILE A 618 -3.84 -25.56 -1.51
CA ILE A 618 -3.96 -24.11 -1.34
C ILE A 618 -4.14 -23.41 -2.69
N GLY A 619 -3.47 -23.89 -3.74
CA GLY A 619 -3.69 -23.42 -5.11
C GLY A 619 -5.15 -23.60 -5.56
N GLU A 620 -5.71 -24.79 -5.39
CA GLU A 620 -7.11 -25.09 -5.69
C GLU A 620 -8.09 -24.28 -4.82
N ALA A 621 -7.78 -24.05 -3.54
CA ALA A 621 -8.60 -23.20 -2.68
C ALA A 621 -8.64 -21.74 -3.17
N VAL A 622 -7.53 -21.22 -3.72
CA VAL A 622 -7.50 -19.91 -4.36
C VAL A 622 -8.33 -19.91 -5.65
N PHE A 623 -8.17 -20.92 -6.50
CA PHE A 623 -8.94 -21.02 -7.75
C PHE A 623 -10.44 -21.21 -7.52
N ALA A 624 -10.85 -21.95 -6.48
CA ALA A 624 -12.26 -22.09 -6.10
C ALA A 624 -12.90 -20.74 -5.76
N ARG A 625 -12.17 -19.84 -5.08
CA ARG A 625 -12.64 -18.46 -4.85
C ARG A 625 -12.77 -17.67 -6.15
N CYS A 626 -11.80 -17.78 -7.05
CA CYS A 626 -11.88 -17.16 -8.38
C CYS A 626 -13.10 -17.67 -9.16
N LEU A 627 -13.34 -18.98 -9.17
CA LEU A 627 -14.50 -19.61 -9.80
C LEU A 627 -15.82 -19.10 -9.21
N SER A 628 -15.90 -18.97 -7.88
CA SER A 628 -17.10 -18.42 -7.22
C SER A 628 -17.41 -16.98 -7.65
N SER A 629 -16.37 -16.17 -7.93
CA SER A 629 -16.51 -14.78 -8.37
C SER A 629 -17.12 -14.66 -9.78
N LEU A 630 -16.99 -15.69 -10.62
CA LEU A 630 -17.63 -15.78 -11.93
C LEU A 630 -19.13 -16.12 -11.82
N LYS A 631 -19.86 -15.46 -10.90
CA LYS A 631 -21.23 -15.83 -10.54
C LYS A 631 -22.19 -15.82 -11.74
N GLU A 632 -22.19 -14.72 -12.50
CA GLU A 632 -23.12 -14.58 -13.64
C GLU A 632 -22.80 -15.57 -14.76
N GLU A 633 -21.51 -15.82 -15.01
CA GLU A 633 -21.07 -16.81 -15.99
C GLU A 633 -21.47 -18.24 -15.56
N ARG A 634 -21.33 -18.59 -14.27
CA ARG A 634 -21.81 -19.88 -13.75
C ARG A 634 -23.33 -20.04 -13.87
N VAL A 635 -24.09 -18.98 -13.61
CA VAL A 635 -25.56 -19.00 -13.79
C VAL A 635 -25.91 -19.27 -15.25
N GLU A 636 -25.23 -18.63 -16.21
CA GLU A 636 -25.46 -18.90 -17.63
C GLU A 636 -25.00 -20.30 -18.04
N ALA A 637 -23.82 -20.73 -17.58
CA ALA A 637 -23.29 -22.06 -17.83
C ALA A 637 -24.25 -23.15 -17.32
N SER A 638 -24.89 -22.95 -16.16
CA SER A 638 -25.83 -23.94 -15.56
C SER A 638 -27.05 -24.25 -16.42
N LYS A 639 -27.46 -23.33 -17.31
CA LYS A 639 -28.58 -23.55 -18.24
C LYS A 639 -28.17 -24.47 -19.39
N ASN A 640 -26.92 -24.34 -19.83
CA ASN A 640 -26.40 -24.91 -21.07
C ASN A 640 -25.61 -26.21 -20.85
N LEU A 641 -24.83 -26.30 -19.77
CA LEU A 641 -24.02 -27.47 -19.42
C LEU A 641 -24.86 -28.47 -18.60
N LYS A 642 -24.74 -29.76 -18.90
CA LYS A 642 -25.47 -30.83 -18.20
C LYS A 642 -24.50 -31.65 -17.33
N GLY A 643 -24.89 -31.87 -16.08
CA GLY A 643 -24.23 -32.82 -15.19
C GLY A 643 -24.69 -34.27 -15.41
N PRO A 644 -24.16 -35.21 -14.62
CA PRO A 644 -24.59 -36.61 -14.66
C PRO A 644 -26.09 -36.74 -14.37
N LYS A 645 -26.80 -37.59 -15.13
CA LYS A 645 -28.25 -37.80 -14.99
C LYS A 645 -28.54 -38.96 -14.03
N GLY A 646 -29.44 -38.76 -13.07
CA GLY A 646 -29.96 -39.84 -12.22
C GLY A 646 -28.96 -40.43 -11.22
N ALA A 647 -27.87 -39.72 -10.91
CA ALA A 647 -26.94 -40.11 -9.87
C ALA A 647 -27.52 -39.78 -8.49
N GLU A 648 -28.41 -40.64 -7.99
CA GLU A 648 -28.92 -40.58 -6.63
C GLU A 648 -28.06 -41.42 -5.70
N PHE A 649 -27.75 -40.88 -4.52
CA PHE A 649 -27.04 -41.63 -3.49
C PHE A 649 -27.99 -42.62 -2.79
N ASN A 650 -27.75 -43.91 -3.03
CA ASN A 650 -28.58 -45.01 -2.49
C ASN A 650 -27.92 -45.73 -1.28
N GLY A 651 -26.88 -45.15 -0.69
CA GLY A 651 -26.15 -45.73 0.43
C GLY A 651 -26.70 -45.34 1.81
N ASP A 652 -26.09 -45.87 2.86
CA ASP A 652 -26.39 -45.46 4.24
C ASP A 652 -25.84 -44.04 4.50
N LYS A 653 -26.72 -43.11 4.86
CA LYS A 653 -26.35 -41.71 5.15
C LYS A 653 -25.32 -41.59 6.26
N LYS A 654 -25.43 -42.38 7.34
CA LYS A 654 -24.49 -42.32 8.47
C LYS A 654 -23.10 -42.81 8.08
N VAL A 655 -23.03 -43.87 7.29
CA VAL A 655 -21.76 -44.39 6.77
C VAL A 655 -21.09 -43.34 5.87
N PHE A 656 -21.86 -42.70 4.99
CA PHE A 656 -21.31 -41.68 4.10
C PHE A 656 -20.94 -40.38 4.82
N LEU A 657 -21.65 -40.00 5.90
CA LEU A 657 -21.24 -38.90 6.76
C LEU A 657 -19.87 -39.15 7.41
N GLU A 658 -19.63 -40.37 7.88
CA GLU A 658 -18.31 -40.76 8.39
C GLU A 658 -17.26 -40.76 7.27
N ASP A 659 -17.63 -41.17 6.05
CA ASP A 659 -16.73 -41.09 4.89
C ASP A 659 -16.32 -39.65 4.58
N ILE A 660 -17.27 -38.70 4.62
CA ILE A 660 -17.01 -37.27 4.42
C ILE A 660 -16.09 -36.73 5.53
N ARG A 661 -16.34 -37.11 6.79
CA ARG A 661 -15.53 -36.68 7.93
C ARG A 661 -14.07 -37.12 7.80
N GLN A 662 -13.85 -38.38 7.44
CA GLN A 662 -12.51 -38.93 7.23
C GLN A 662 -11.82 -38.33 5.99
N ALA A 663 -12.58 -38.07 4.91
CA ALA A 663 -12.09 -37.37 3.73
C ALA A 663 -11.61 -35.95 4.07
N LEU A 664 -12.39 -35.22 4.86
CA LEU A 664 -12.05 -33.90 5.38
C LEU A 664 -10.77 -33.94 6.22
N TYR A 665 -10.68 -34.89 7.15
CA TYR A 665 -9.51 -35.03 8.02
C TYR A 665 -8.23 -35.39 7.25
N ALA A 666 -8.30 -36.38 6.36
CA ALA A 666 -7.16 -36.77 5.53
C ALA A 666 -6.69 -35.62 4.62
N SER A 667 -7.63 -34.93 3.97
CA SER A 667 -7.30 -33.79 3.09
C SER A 667 -6.71 -32.62 3.87
N LYS A 668 -7.18 -32.37 5.10
CA LYS A 668 -6.58 -31.39 6.01
C LYS A 668 -5.13 -31.76 6.33
N ILE A 669 -4.81 -33.02 6.63
CA ILE A 669 -3.43 -33.46 6.84
C ILE A 669 -2.55 -33.14 5.63
N ILE A 670 -3.05 -33.37 4.42
CA ILE A 670 -2.32 -33.05 3.17
C ILE A 670 -2.05 -31.56 3.03
N SER A 671 -3.05 -30.71 3.28
CA SER A 671 -2.90 -29.24 3.24
C SER A 671 -1.75 -28.77 4.14
N TYR A 672 -1.70 -29.25 5.39
CA TYR A 672 -0.64 -28.88 6.33
C TYR A 672 0.70 -29.49 5.94
N ALA A 673 0.74 -30.74 5.46
CA ALA A 673 1.99 -31.34 4.96
C ALA A 673 2.59 -30.49 3.84
N GLN A 674 1.77 -30.05 2.87
CA GLN A 674 2.18 -29.15 1.79
C GLN A 674 2.64 -27.78 2.30
N GLY A 675 1.92 -27.18 3.25
CA GLY A 675 2.29 -25.89 3.86
C GLY A 675 3.65 -25.95 4.58
N PHE A 676 3.91 -27.00 5.34
CA PHE A 676 5.20 -27.19 6.01
C PHE A 676 6.33 -27.54 5.03
N MET A 677 6.03 -28.25 3.93
CA MET A 677 7.01 -28.43 2.83
C MET A 677 7.42 -27.07 2.21
N LEU A 678 6.47 -26.15 2.03
CA LEU A 678 6.76 -24.81 1.54
C LEU A 678 7.61 -23.99 2.52
N LEU A 679 7.29 -24.04 3.81
CA LEU A 679 8.13 -23.41 4.84
C LEU A 679 9.55 -23.97 4.82
N ARG A 680 9.69 -25.28 4.62
CA ARG A 680 11.00 -25.94 4.53
C ARG A 680 11.77 -25.53 3.28
N GLN A 681 11.11 -25.40 2.14
CA GLN A 681 11.78 -24.94 0.93
C GLN A 681 12.20 -23.48 1.07
N ALA A 682 11.33 -22.60 1.57
CA ALA A 682 11.66 -21.20 1.82
C ALA A 682 12.83 -21.04 2.80
N ALA A 683 12.89 -21.85 3.85
CA ALA A 683 14.03 -21.87 4.78
C ALA A 683 15.36 -22.15 4.05
N LYS A 684 15.37 -23.07 3.07
CA LYS A 684 16.55 -23.36 2.24
C LYS A 684 16.90 -22.21 1.30
N GLU A 685 15.91 -21.66 0.59
CA GLU A 685 16.11 -20.56 -0.38
C GLU A 685 16.67 -19.29 0.28
N PHE A 686 16.18 -18.96 1.48
CA PHE A 686 16.55 -17.73 2.19
C PHE A 686 17.60 -17.92 3.28
N GLY A 687 18.03 -19.16 3.54
CA GLY A 687 18.95 -19.47 4.64
C GLY A 687 18.37 -19.20 6.03
N TRP A 688 17.05 -19.24 6.19
CA TRP A 688 16.39 -19.04 7.48
C TRP A 688 16.44 -20.31 8.33
N SER A 689 16.70 -20.14 9.63
CA SER A 689 16.59 -21.22 10.61
C SER A 689 15.20 -21.22 11.25
N LEU A 690 14.22 -21.85 10.58
CA LEU A 690 12.84 -21.92 11.09
C LEU A 690 12.65 -23.06 12.08
N ASN A 691 12.00 -22.78 13.21
CA ASN A 691 11.55 -23.81 14.16
C ASN A 691 10.11 -24.24 13.83
N TYR A 692 9.95 -25.37 13.13
CA TYR A 692 8.62 -25.86 12.72
C TYR A 692 7.71 -26.23 13.89
N GLY A 693 8.27 -26.77 14.98
CA GLY A 693 7.52 -27.02 16.22
C GLY A 693 7.04 -25.71 16.87
N GLY A 694 7.89 -24.68 16.88
CA GLY A 694 7.53 -23.33 17.32
C GLY A 694 6.45 -22.68 16.46
N ILE A 695 6.52 -22.85 15.13
CA ILE A 695 5.47 -22.37 14.21
C ILE A 695 4.14 -23.08 14.48
N ALA A 696 4.16 -24.41 14.66
CA ALA A 696 2.96 -25.17 15.02
C ALA A 696 2.38 -24.71 16.37
N LEU A 697 3.23 -24.40 17.36
CA LEU A 697 2.81 -23.82 18.64
C LEU A 697 2.15 -22.45 18.46
N MET A 698 2.76 -21.55 17.67
CA MET A 698 2.20 -20.22 17.39
C MET A 698 0.82 -20.30 16.73
N TRP A 699 0.56 -21.33 15.93
CA TRP A 699 -0.74 -21.52 15.30
C TRP A 699 -1.76 -22.23 16.22
N ARG A 700 -1.31 -22.85 17.32
CA ARG A 700 -2.17 -23.71 18.16
C ARG A 700 -3.31 -22.95 18.84
N GLY A 701 -3.15 -21.66 19.09
CA GLY A 701 -4.15 -20.78 19.70
C GLY A 701 -4.08 -19.37 19.13
N GLY A 702 -5.12 -18.57 19.37
CA GLY A 702 -5.21 -17.17 18.94
C GLY A 702 -5.45 -16.97 17.44
N CYS A 703 -4.87 -17.79 16.56
CA CYS A 703 -5.06 -17.68 15.11
C CYS A 703 -6.39 -18.29 14.62
N ILE A 704 -6.72 -18.09 13.34
CA ILE A 704 -7.97 -18.62 12.73
C ILE A 704 -7.92 -20.15 12.56
N ILE A 705 -6.76 -20.71 12.20
CA ILE A 705 -6.59 -22.16 11.99
C ILE A 705 -6.35 -22.95 13.28
N ARG A 706 -6.57 -22.33 14.45
CA ARG A 706 -6.34 -22.95 15.75
C ARG A 706 -7.16 -24.24 15.91
N SER A 707 -6.50 -25.29 16.38
CA SER A 707 -7.05 -26.65 16.45
C SER A 707 -6.19 -27.54 17.34
N VAL A 708 -6.80 -28.56 17.95
CA VAL A 708 -6.07 -29.66 18.62
C VAL A 708 -5.08 -30.34 17.66
N PHE A 709 -5.39 -30.34 16.35
CA PHE A 709 -4.55 -30.85 15.27
C PHE A 709 -3.12 -30.29 15.28
N LEU A 710 -2.95 -29.00 15.58
CA LEU A 710 -1.65 -28.34 15.61
C LEU A 710 -0.77 -28.79 16.77
N GLY A 711 -1.39 -29.28 17.86
CA GLY A 711 -0.66 -29.94 18.93
C GLY A 711 0.06 -31.20 18.44
N LYS A 712 -0.57 -31.97 17.55
CA LYS A 712 0.03 -33.17 16.94
C LYS A 712 1.16 -32.86 15.98
N ILE A 713 1.05 -31.75 15.25
CA ILE A 713 2.14 -31.25 14.39
C ILE A 713 3.34 -30.84 15.25
N LYS A 714 3.10 -30.11 16.35
CA LYS A 714 4.16 -29.75 17.30
C LYS A 714 4.85 -31.01 17.85
N GLU A 715 4.07 -31.98 18.35
CA GLU A 715 4.61 -33.24 18.87
C GLU A 715 5.45 -33.99 17.82
N ALA A 716 5.07 -33.96 16.54
CA ALA A 716 5.85 -34.59 15.46
C ALA A 716 7.21 -33.92 15.25
N PHE A 717 7.27 -32.58 15.24
CA PHE A 717 8.53 -31.85 15.13
C PHE A 717 9.35 -31.84 16.41
N ASP A 718 8.73 -31.98 17.59
CA ASP A 718 9.44 -32.19 18.85
C ASP A 718 10.18 -33.55 18.84
N ARG A 719 9.56 -34.60 18.26
CA ARG A 719 10.19 -35.91 18.06
C ARG A 719 11.30 -35.87 17.01
N ASN A 720 11.07 -35.19 15.89
CA ASN A 720 12.03 -35.07 14.80
C ASN A 720 11.99 -33.67 14.17
N PRO A 721 12.90 -32.75 14.58
CA PRO A 721 12.96 -31.40 14.03
C PRO A 721 13.30 -31.35 12.54
N GLU A 722 13.97 -32.39 12.01
CA GLU A 722 14.39 -32.50 10.60
C GLU A 722 13.40 -33.31 9.74
N LEU A 723 12.18 -33.53 10.25
CA LEU A 723 11.14 -34.27 9.55
C LEU A 723 10.87 -33.68 8.17
N GLN A 724 11.05 -34.51 7.13
CA GLN A 724 10.96 -34.05 5.76
C GLN A 724 9.52 -33.73 5.33
N SER A 725 8.56 -34.53 5.79
CA SER A 725 7.13 -34.34 5.54
C SER A 725 6.34 -34.84 6.73
N LEU A 726 5.25 -34.16 7.07
CA LEU A 726 4.34 -34.60 8.13
C LEU A 726 3.79 -36.00 7.88
N LEU A 727 3.67 -36.42 6.61
CA LEU A 727 3.17 -37.75 6.24
C LEU A 727 4.11 -38.90 6.63
N LEU A 728 5.36 -38.60 6.99
CA LEU A 728 6.34 -39.59 7.43
C LEU A 728 6.36 -39.79 8.94
N ASP A 729 5.70 -38.91 9.70
CA ASP A 729 5.50 -39.12 11.13
C ASP A 729 4.42 -40.20 11.39
N ASP A 730 4.65 -41.03 12.40
CA ASP A 730 3.83 -42.22 12.67
C ASP A 730 2.35 -41.89 12.92
N PHE A 731 2.05 -40.76 13.58
CA PHE A 731 0.68 -40.37 13.88
C PHE A 731 -0.08 -40.02 12.59
N PHE A 732 0.50 -39.16 11.75
CA PHE A 732 -0.15 -38.74 10.50
C PHE A 732 -0.19 -39.85 9.46
N ARG A 733 0.88 -40.67 9.38
CA ARG A 733 0.89 -41.86 8.50
C ARG A 733 -0.26 -42.80 8.84
N LYS A 734 -0.44 -43.12 10.12
CA LYS A 734 -1.54 -43.97 10.58
C LYS A 734 -2.91 -43.32 10.34
N ALA A 735 -3.07 -42.04 10.65
CA ALA A 735 -4.32 -41.31 10.43
C ALA A 735 -4.75 -41.34 8.96
N VAL A 736 -3.85 -41.06 8.03
CA VAL A 736 -4.16 -41.12 6.58
C VAL A 736 -4.43 -42.56 6.14
N GLN A 737 -3.67 -43.54 6.64
CA GLN A 737 -3.89 -44.95 6.33
C GLN A 737 -5.29 -45.42 6.76
N ASP A 738 -5.74 -45.00 7.95
CA ASP A 738 -7.05 -45.34 8.49
C ASP A 738 -8.17 -44.64 7.71
N CYS A 739 -7.94 -43.43 7.19
CA CYS A 739 -8.94 -42.64 6.46
C CYS A 739 -9.03 -42.92 4.96
N GLN A 740 -8.02 -43.53 4.33
CA GLN A 740 -7.90 -43.53 2.86
C GLN A 740 -9.08 -44.20 2.14
N GLU A 741 -9.67 -45.25 2.71
CA GLU A 741 -10.79 -45.97 2.08
C GLU A 741 -12.05 -45.10 2.05
N SER A 742 -12.39 -44.50 3.19
CA SER A 742 -13.48 -43.52 3.31
C SER A 742 -13.25 -42.31 2.42
N TRP A 743 -12.03 -41.81 2.40
CA TRP A 743 -11.64 -40.68 1.55
C TRP A 743 -11.86 -40.98 0.07
N ARG A 744 -11.42 -42.15 -0.41
CA ARG A 744 -11.64 -42.59 -1.80
C ARG A 744 -13.12 -42.77 -2.12
N ARG A 745 -13.92 -43.30 -1.19
CA ARG A 745 -15.39 -43.42 -1.37
C ARG A 745 -16.05 -42.04 -1.49
N ALA A 746 -15.74 -41.11 -0.60
CA ALA A 746 -16.29 -39.74 -0.66
C ALA A 746 -15.97 -39.05 -1.99
N VAL A 747 -14.70 -39.10 -2.42
CA VAL A 747 -14.27 -38.53 -3.71
C VAL A 747 -14.94 -39.25 -4.89
N SER A 748 -15.00 -40.58 -4.88
CA SER A 748 -15.62 -41.34 -5.97
C SER A 748 -17.12 -41.02 -6.09
N THR A 749 -17.84 -41.00 -4.97
CA THR A 749 -19.27 -40.65 -4.94
C THR A 749 -19.50 -39.22 -5.44
N GLY A 750 -18.76 -38.23 -4.93
CA GLY A 750 -18.94 -36.85 -5.38
C GLY A 750 -18.62 -36.67 -6.88
N VAL A 751 -17.63 -37.38 -7.43
CA VAL A 751 -17.35 -37.41 -8.87
C VAL A 751 -18.54 -38.00 -9.66
N GLN A 752 -19.09 -39.14 -9.22
CA GLN A 752 -20.23 -39.79 -9.90
C GLN A 752 -21.49 -38.93 -9.87
N VAL A 753 -21.71 -38.19 -8.77
CA VAL A 753 -22.87 -37.30 -8.58
C VAL A 753 -22.66 -35.91 -9.21
N GLY A 754 -21.41 -35.55 -9.55
CA GLY A 754 -21.09 -34.27 -10.16
C GLY A 754 -20.94 -33.11 -9.16
N ILE A 755 -20.56 -33.40 -7.91
CA ILE A 755 -20.25 -32.40 -6.90
C ILE A 755 -18.79 -31.94 -7.03
N PRO A 756 -18.52 -30.63 -7.19
CA PRO A 756 -17.15 -30.13 -7.31
C PRO A 756 -16.42 -30.25 -5.97
N MET A 757 -15.28 -30.93 -5.98
CA MET A 757 -14.44 -31.15 -4.80
C MET A 757 -12.94 -30.90 -5.11
N PRO A 758 -12.57 -29.67 -5.53
CA PRO A 758 -11.20 -29.39 -5.97
C PRO A 758 -10.15 -29.68 -4.88
N CYS A 759 -10.44 -29.41 -3.60
CA CYS A 759 -9.49 -29.66 -2.52
C CYS A 759 -9.43 -31.13 -2.10
N PHE A 760 -10.54 -31.87 -2.02
CA PHE A 760 -10.47 -33.32 -1.74
C PHE A 760 -9.77 -34.09 -2.87
N THR A 761 -10.05 -33.76 -4.12
CA THR A 761 -9.46 -34.45 -5.29
C THR A 761 -7.97 -34.18 -5.42
N THR A 762 -7.53 -32.93 -5.27
CA THR A 762 -6.10 -32.59 -5.35
C THR A 762 -5.29 -33.13 -4.17
N ALA A 763 -5.88 -33.18 -2.96
CA ALA A 763 -5.20 -33.80 -1.83
C ALA A 763 -5.01 -35.31 -2.05
N LEU A 764 -6.01 -36.00 -2.58
CA LEU A 764 -5.90 -37.44 -2.86
C LEU A 764 -4.88 -37.71 -3.97
N SER A 765 -4.92 -36.88 -5.02
CA SER A 765 -3.96 -36.94 -6.13
C SER A 765 -2.53 -36.68 -5.66
N PHE A 766 -2.33 -35.71 -4.74
CA PHE A 766 -1.02 -35.46 -4.13
C PHE A 766 -0.57 -36.62 -3.26
N TYR A 767 -1.45 -37.17 -2.41
CA TYR A 767 -1.11 -38.31 -1.56
C TYR A 767 -0.68 -39.52 -2.39
N ASP A 768 -1.46 -39.87 -3.42
CA ASP A 768 -1.12 -40.95 -4.34
C ASP A 768 0.15 -40.60 -5.12
N GLY A 769 0.32 -39.38 -5.61
CA GLY A 769 1.56 -38.97 -6.29
C GLY A 769 2.81 -39.06 -5.40
N TYR A 770 2.70 -38.66 -4.14
CA TYR A 770 3.81 -38.60 -3.19
C TYR A 770 4.28 -39.98 -2.71
N ARG A 771 3.39 -40.97 -2.66
CA ARG A 771 3.71 -42.33 -2.18
C ARG A 771 4.24 -43.29 -3.26
N HIS A 772 4.19 -42.91 -4.54
CA HIS A 772 4.74 -43.74 -5.62
C HIS A 772 6.24 -43.48 -5.77
N ASP A 773 7.02 -44.56 -5.87
CA ASP A 773 8.46 -44.52 -6.16
C ASP A 773 8.75 -44.10 -7.61
N MET A 774 7.86 -44.47 -8.54
CA MET A 774 7.91 -44.13 -9.96
C MET A 774 6.62 -43.44 -10.41
N LEU A 775 6.76 -42.24 -10.96
CA LEU A 775 5.66 -41.48 -11.58
C LEU A 775 5.79 -41.47 -13.10
N PRO A 776 4.71 -41.19 -13.85
CA PRO A 776 4.74 -41.09 -15.31
C PRO A 776 5.55 -39.90 -15.86
N ALA A 777 6.28 -39.17 -15.00
CA ALA A 777 7.18 -38.08 -15.38
C ALA A 777 8.34 -38.56 -16.28
N ASN A 778 8.65 -39.85 -16.31
CA ASN A 778 9.58 -40.44 -17.27
C ASN A 778 9.11 -40.25 -18.74
N LEU A 779 7.81 -40.38 -19.02
CA LEU A 779 7.24 -40.10 -20.34
C LEU A 779 7.31 -38.60 -20.67
N LEU A 780 7.06 -37.73 -19.67
CA LEU A 780 7.21 -36.29 -19.83
C LEU A 780 8.66 -35.91 -20.19
N GLN A 781 9.65 -36.52 -19.55
CA GLN A 781 11.07 -36.34 -19.90
C GLN A 781 11.37 -36.84 -21.33
N ALA A 782 10.87 -38.02 -21.70
CA ALA A 782 11.02 -38.55 -23.05
C ALA A 782 10.39 -37.64 -24.11
N GLN A 783 9.20 -37.09 -23.86
CA GLN A 783 8.54 -36.12 -24.75
C GLN A 783 9.39 -34.85 -24.92
N ARG A 784 9.86 -34.26 -23.81
CA ARG A 784 10.72 -33.06 -23.83
C ARG A 784 12.01 -33.30 -24.64
N ASP A 785 12.63 -34.45 -24.46
CA ASP A 785 13.82 -34.81 -25.23
C ASP A 785 13.51 -35.08 -26.70
N TYR A 786 12.36 -35.70 -26.99
CA TYR A 786 11.90 -35.99 -28.35
C TYR A 786 11.74 -34.73 -29.20
N PHE A 787 10.95 -33.75 -28.75
CA PHE A 787 10.65 -32.56 -29.57
C PHE A 787 11.70 -31.45 -29.42
N GLY A 788 12.42 -31.40 -28.30
CA GLY A 788 13.23 -30.25 -27.91
C GLY A 788 14.68 -30.56 -27.54
N ALA A 789 15.11 -31.82 -27.63
CA ALA A 789 16.45 -32.26 -27.22
C ALA A 789 16.85 -31.73 -25.83
N HIS A 790 15.88 -31.76 -24.89
CA HIS A 790 16.02 -31.26 -23.53
C HIS A 790 16.80 -32.16 -22.58
N THR A 791 17.28 -33.31 -23.07
CA THR A 791 17.99 -34.33 -22.31
C THR A 791 17.14 -34.93 -21.18
N TYR A 792 17.58 -36.07 -20.65
CA TYR A 792 17.00 -36.73 -19.48
C TYR A 792 18.06 -37.56 -18.75
N GLU A 793 17.74 -38.03 -17.55
CA GLU A 793 18.62 -38.88 -16.75
C GLU A 793 18.11 -40.33 -16.72
N LEU A 794 19.04 -41.29 -16.61
CA LEU A 794 18.69 -42.70 -16.40
C LEU A 794 18.65 -43.03 -14.91
N LEU A 795 17.74 -43.92 -14.52
CA LEU A 795 17.63 -44.42 -13.14
C LEU A 795 18.93 -45.04 -12.61
N THR A 796 19.68 -45.72 -13.49
CA THR A 796 20.94 -46.39 -13.13
C THR A 796 22.13 -45.43 -13.06
N LYS A 797 22.00 -44.21 -13.60
CA LYS A 797 23.08 -43.20 -13.66
C LYS A 797 22.55 -41.77 -13.41
N PRO A 798 22.04 -41.47 -12.20
CA PRO A 798 21.65 -40.11 -11.85
C PRO A 798 22.83 -39.13 -11.96
N GLY A 799 22.55 -37.90 -12.35
CA GLY A 799 23.52 -36.82 -12.63
C GLY A 799 24.07 -36.81 -14.06
N GLN A 800 23.78 -37.85 -14.87
CA GLN A 800 24.22 -37.91 -16.27
C GLN A 800 23.04 -37.65 -17.22
N TYR A 801 23.10 -36.53 -17.94
CA TYR A 801 22.11 -36.12 -18.92
C TYR A 801 22.41 -36.71 -20.30
N ILE A 802 21.41 -37.35 -20.89
CA ILE A 802 21.48 -38.05 -22.17
C ILE A 802 20.43 -37.46 -23.10
N HIS A 803 20.80 -37.22 -24.35
CA HIS A 803 19.87 -36.97 -25.45
C HIS A 803 19.78 -38.22 -26.32
N THR A 804 18.56 -38.62 -26.67
CA THR A 804 18.32 -39.71 -27.61
C THR A 804 17.88 -39.15 -28.95
N ASN A 805 18.46 -39.64 -30.05
CA ASN A 805 17.95 -39.35 -31.39
C ASN A 805 16.70 -40.20 -31.66
N TRP A 806 15.55 -39.71 -31.22
CA TRP A 806 14.27 -40.45 -31.29
C TRP A 806 13.76 -40.66 -32.72
N THR A 807 14.09 -39.77 -33.66
CA THR A 807 13.56 -39.80 -35.03
C THR A 807 14.48 -40.50 -36.03
N GLY A 808 15.73 -40.82 -35.63
CA GLY A 808 16.78 -41.33 -36.51
C GLY A 808 17.32 -40.31 -37.53
N HIS A 809 16.73 -39.12 -37.58
CA HIS A 809 17.10 -38.04 -38.52
C HIS A 809 17.45 -36.73 -37.78
N GLY A 810 17.23 -36.66 -36.46
CA GLY A 810 17.71 -35.57 -35.62
C GLY A 810 19.23 -35.63 -35.46
N GLY A 811 19.89 -34.49 -35.38
CA GLY A 811 21.33 -34.43 -35.09
C GLY A 811 21.63 -34.81 -33.63
N ASN A 812 22.91 -35.04 -33.30
CA ASN A 812 23.38 -35.32 -31.92
C ASN A 812 23.45 -34.05 -31.03
N VAL A 813 22.78 -32.97 -31.42
CA VAL A 813 22.87 -31.67 -30.75
C VAL A 813 21.76 -31.58 -29.71
N SER A 814 22.13 -31.49 -28.44
CA SER A 814 21.19 -31.26 -27.34
C SER A 814 21.08 -29.76 -27.01
N SER A 815 19.93 -29.35 -26.47
CA SER A 815 19.82 -28.05 -25.83
C SER A 815 20.69 -28.01 -24.57
N SER A 816 21.42 -26.91 -24.35
CA SER A 816 22.10 -26.69 -23.08
C SER A 816 21.05 -26.44 -22.00
N SER A 817 21.18 -27.09 -20.85
CA SER A 817 20.29 -26.88 -19.71
C SER A 817 20.24 -25.40 -19.35
N TYR A 818 19.06 -24.77 -19.47
CA TYR A 818 18.81 -23.49 -18.83
C TYR A 818 18.65 -23.77 -17.34
N ASN A 819 19.63 -23.38 -16.52
CA ASN A 819 19.40 -23.28 -15.08
C ASN A 819 18.53 -22.03 -14.88
N ALA A 820 17.22 -22.26 -14.74
CA ALA A 820 16.24 -21.23 -14.42
C ALA A 820 16.19 -20.98 -12.91
#